data_AF-A0A5K3F7P1-F1
#
_entry.id   AF-A0A5K3F7P1-F1
#
_cell.length_a   1.000
_cell.length_b   1.000
_cell.length_c   1.000
_cell.angle_alpha   90.00
_cell.angle_beta   90.00
_cell.angle_gamma   90.00
#
_symmetry.space_group_name_H-M   'P 1'
#
loop_
_entity.id
_entity.type
_entity.pdbx_description
1 polymer ?
#
loop_
_entity_poly.entity_id
_entity_poly.type
_entity_poly.pdbx_seq_one_letter_code
_entity_poly.pdbx_strand_id
1 'polypeptide(L)'
;MAILKTDVFNDAVYSAKVLPRLTRHVGDLAVDYRVALLLIQRLSSLRQKFLPTNHHMSLLHHLMPLLSATSKSEILARLHTRSEQCPTPLSPEESKFRSCARNFFNRLAASPGLSDLNPSSFSRSSGRPWAPSGQPSNIISTEALIDADLLLLTRPIDFLTELLYFPITQHSAALLPVVFTILSHVSYSLDIHLNGEKVSVARRLLAKLMALFEAEEEEGEQEAGEEQGVALLMRYLPMTGDLDPLQVALAAQASAFSNPVSMVSADDNAGLHSGRGLWTLCFACLFDQPTVSFELADLVASTTHAEVVVQSLSLLLLPSPPAHLPDVHLVTLCRRLLDHHPTPLVVKMCVSVLAQTRASDTLGGHLRSVLAGEQNARLLMQCADFLPNDLLGLLRIPLPYKLVQSRLVDVAALNESTKCHFEFTPAMPQPEHPLCHFAQPLSPSDLEEIFEVVSLSDGTWLALVNSFMVSSSKEPEIRSLWNRLSASSVILSLYAFLHRICSTDGGDVVGRWARAVGFVDQLVVGGLLHLAFSTRNPPTTTTATLSDTTSPPPDIHLGHHRGSLDLFDLVFGLLRVIDRFGAKPPSPMLGLVCQTLAVIGQRLVSRFATAPDAVTSDQVQVLVEQAVLVIEEIEAYIRGRGEPTTPPLEHLLASLDLVLNSLSRKQDQESPCT
;
A
#
# COMPACT_ATOMS: atom_id res chain seq x y z
N MET A 1 -21.12 -22.79 -47.27
CA MET A 1 -21.26 -24.07 -46.52
C MET A 1 -20.85 -25.30 -47.32
N ALA A 2 -21.46 -25.61 -48.48
CA ALA A 2 -21.18 -26.85 -49.23
C ALA A 2 -19.69 -27.04 -49.61
N ILE A 3 -19.02 -25.98 -50.08
CA ILE A 3 -17.60 -25.99 -50.48
C ILE A 3 -16.64 -26.26 -49.30
N LEU A 4 -16.98 -25.81 -48.08
CA LEU A 4 -16.14 -26.03 -46.89
C LEU A 4 -16.31 -27.44 -46.30
N LYS A 5 -17.38 -28.15 -46.70
CA LYS A 5 -17.66 -29.53 -46.30
C LYS A 5 -16.99 -30.57 -47.20
N THR A 6 -16.61 -30.20 -48.43
CA THR A 6 -15.94 -31.12 -49.37
C THR A 6 -14.45 -31.28 -49.08
N ASP A 7 -13.92 -32.50 -49.18
CA ASP A 7 -12.50 -32.81 -48.95
C ASP A 7 -11.55 -32.16 -49.96
N VAL A 8 -12.09 -31.73 -51.11
CA VAL A 8 -11.39 -30.95 -52.14
C VAL A 8 -10.80 -29.66 -51.58
N PHE A 9 -11.40 -29.08 -50.54
CA PHE A 9 -10.86 -27.89 -49.86
C PHE A 9 -9.62 -28.18 -49.01
N ASN A 10 -9.23 -29.45 -48.80
CA ASN A 10 -7.97 -29.79 -48.13
C ASN A 10 -6.79 -29.92 -49.11
N ASP A 11 -7.01 -29.74 -50.41
CA ASP A 11 -5.97 -29.66 -51.45
C ASP A 11 -5.36 -28.25 -51.45
N ALA A 12 -4.03 -28.17 -51.33
CA ALA A 12 -3.29 -26.91 -51.25
C ALA A 12 -3.42 -26.07 -52.54
N VAL A 13 -3.45 -26.71 -53.71
CA VAL A 13 -3.49 -26.02 -55.02
C VAL A 13 -4.89 -25.45 -55.28
N TYR A 14 -5.93 -26.22 -54.94
CA TYR A 14 -7.31 -25.76 -55.04
C TYR A 14 -7.58 -24.60 -54.06
N SER A 15 -7.14 -24.76 -52.81
CA SER A 15 -7.33 -23.77 -51.75
C SER A 15 -6.62 -22.46 -52.04
N ALA A 16 -5.40 -22.50 -52.60
CA ALA A 16 -4.67 -21.29 -53.00
C ALA A 16 -5.46 -20.43 -54.01
N LYS A 17 -6.30 -21.02 -54.85
CA LYS A 17 -7.18 -20.30 -55.80
C LYS A 17 -8.48 -19.81 -55.17
N VAL A 18 -8.97 -20.50 -54.15
CA VAL A 18 -10.27 -20.23 -53.51
C VAL A 18 -10.14 -19.21 -52.37
N LEU A 19 -9.06 -19.23 -51.58
CA LEU A 19 -8.85 -18.33 -50.45
C LEU A 19 -8.94 -16.82 -50.81
N PRO A 20 -8.33 -16.33 -51.91
CA PRO A 20 -8.46 -14.93 -52.31
C PRO A 20 -9.89 -14.56 -52.70
N ARG A 21 -10.67 -15.51 -53.24
CA ARG A 21 -12.08 -15.30 -53.60
C ARG A 21 -12.96 -15.27 -52.35
N LEU A 22 -12.71 -16.17 -51.40
CA LEU A 22 -13.39 -16.16 -50.09
C LEU A 22 -13.12 -14.85 -49.34
N THR A 23 -11.93 -14.27 -49.48
CA THR A 23 -11.57 -12.97 -48.86
C THR A 23 -12.49 -11.83 -49.35
N ARG A 24 -13.00 -11.90 -50.59
CA ARG A 24 -13.95 -10.90 -51.12
C ARG A 24 -15.38 -11.07 -50.59
N HIS A 25 -15.70 -12.23 -50.02
CA HIS A 25 -17.02 -12.59 -49.53
C HIS A 25 -17.03 -12.84 -48.00
N VAL A 26 -16.06 -12.30 -47.27
CA VAL A 26 -15.94 -12.53 -45.82
C VAL A 26 -17.15 -12.01 -45.05
N GLY A 27 -17.76 -10.91 -45.51
CA GLY A 27 -19.01 -10.40 -44.94
C GLY A 27 -20.11 -11.47 -44.86
N ASP A 28 -20.27 -12.25 -45.92
CA ASP A 28 -21.26 -13.34 -46.00
C ASP A 28 -20.86 -14.55 -45.12
N LEU A 29 -19.55 -14.75 -44.92
CA LEU A 29 -19.01 -15.84 -44.09
C LEU A 29 -19.11 -15.55 -42.58
N ALA A 30 -19.11 -14.27 -42.20
CA ALA A 30 -19.17 -13.83 -40.81
C ALA A 30 -20.58 -13.84 -40.20
N VAL A 31 -21.63 -14.02 -41.03
CA VAL A 31 -23.05 -14.03 -40.58
C VAL A 31 -23.38 -15.23 -39.69
N ASP A 32 -22.74 -16.38 -39.91
CA ASP A 32 -22.98 -17.61 -39.15
C ASP A 32 -21.66 -18.13 -38.54
N TYR A 33 -21.59 -18.13 -37.21
CA TYR A 33 -20.43 -18.61 -36.45
C TYR A 33 -20.03 -20.05 -36.81
N ARG A 34 -20.98 -20.90 -37.26
CA ARG A 34 -20.69 -22.28 -37.69
C ARG A 34 -19.89 -22.31 -38.98
N VAL A 35 -20.13 -21.35 -39.88
CA VAL A 35 -19.39 -21.20 -41.13
C VAL A 35 -17.98 -20.71 -40.84
N ALA A 36 -17.84 -19.71 -39.97
CA ALA A 36 -16.56 -19.20 -39.51
C ALA A 36 -15.73 -20.28 -38.78
N LEU A 37 -16.37 -21.05 -37.89
CA LEU A 37 -15.74 -22.18 -37.20
C LEU A 37 -15.24 -23.24 -38.19
N LEU A 38 -16.08 -23.68 -39.13
CA LEU A 38 -15.69 -24.65 -40.16
C LEU A 38 -14.53 -24.13 -41.02
N LEU A 39 -14.53 -22.83 -41.34
CA LEU A 39 -13.44 -22.21 -42.09
C LEU A 39 -12.14 -22.25 -41.29
N ILE A 40 -12.14 -21.83 -40.02
CA ILE A 40 -10.96 -21.92 -39.13
C ILE A 40 -10.43 -23.35 -39.07
N GLN A 41 -11.32 -24.33 -38.94
CA GLN A 41 -10.95 -25.74 -38.85
C GLN A 41 -10.21 -26.21 -40.12
N ARG A 42 -10.70 -25.82 -41.29
CA ARG A 42 -10.09 -26.14 -42.59
C ARG A 42 -8.81 -25.36 -42.86
N LEU A 43 -8.69 -24.12 -42.39
CA LEU A 43 -7.45 -23.36 -42.50
C LEU A 43 -6.34 -23.99 -41.66
N SER A 44 -6.67 -24.55 -40.50
CA SER A 44 -5.71 -25.27 -39.66
C SER A 44 -5.12 -26.51 -40.37
N SER A 45 -5.97 -27.31 -41.05
CA SER A 45 -5.50 -28.47 -41.84
C SER A 45 -4.68 -28.07 -43.06
N LEU A 46 -5.01 -26.95 -43.70
CA LEU A 46 -4.27 -26.43 -44.85
C LEU A 46 -2.89 -25.88 -44.49
N ARG A 47 -2.76 -25.22 -43.33
CA ARG A 47 -1.47 -24.71 -42.83
C ARG A 47 -0.46 -25.84 -42.61
N GLN A 48 -0.91 -27.01 -42.16
CA GLN A 48 -0.03 -28.19 -41.98
C GLN A 48 0.56 -28.71 -43.30
N LYS A 49 -0.02 -28.34 -44.45
CA LYS A 49 0.38 -28.82 -45.79
C LYS A 49 1.28 -27.85 -46.56
N PHE A 50 1.88 -26.84 -45.89
CA PHE A 50 2.81 -25.86 -46.46
C PHE A 50 2.28 -25.13 -47.72
N LEU A 51 1.40 -24.15 -47.52
CA LEU A 51 0.97 -23.23 -48.57
C LEU A 51 2.05 -22.17 -48.88
N PRO A 52 2.29 -21.81 -50.16
CA PRO A 52 3.31 -20.85 -50.57
C PRO A 52 2.98 -19.37 -50.25
N THR A 53 1.76 -19.06 -49.80
CA THR A 53 1.28 -17.70 -49.55
C THR A 53 0.48 -17.59 -48.25
N ASN A 54 0.68 -16.48 -47.51
CA ASN A 54 -0.03 -16.16 -46.27
C ASN A 54 -1.52 -15.75 -46.49
N HIS A 55 -2.16 -16.24 -47.54
CA HIS A 55 -3.57 -15.95 -47.84
C HIS A 55 -4.52 -16.44 -46.73
N HIS A 56 -4.14 -17.51 -46.02
CA HIS A 56 -4.89 -17.99 -44.86
C HIS A 56 -4.90 -16.96 -43.71
N MET A 57 -3.76 -16.33 -43.40
CA MET A 57 -3.69 -15.24 -42.42
C MET A 57 -4.47 -14.02 -42.90
N SER A 58 -4.31 -13.61 -44.16
CA SER A 58 -5.08 -12.48 -44.72
C SER A 58 -6.60 -12.70 -44.57
N LEU A 59 -7.08 -13.91 -44.82
CA LEU A 59 -8.50 -14.25 -44.67
C LEU A 59 -8.94 -14.17 -43.20
N LEU A 60 -8.13 -14.67 -42.26
CA LEU A 60 -8.40 -14.57 -40.82
C LEU A 60 -8.43 -13.11 -40.36
N HIS A 61 -7.50 -12.27 -40.82
CA HIS A 61 -7.48 -10.84 -40.50
C HIS A 61 -8.71 -10.08 -41.01
N HIS A 62 -9.28 -10.49 -42.15
CA HIS A 62 -10.53 -9.91 -42.63
C HIS A 62 -11.76 -10.48 -41.91
N LEU A 63 -11.70 -11.72 -41.41
CA LEU A 63 -12.82 -12.40 -40.75
C LEU A 63 -13.03 -11.94 -39.30
N MET A 64 -11.95 -11.87 -38.51
CA MET A 64 -12.03 -11.59 -37.06
C MET A 64 -12.77 -10.28 -36.72
N PRO A 65 -12.57 -9.16 -37.44
CA PRO A 65 -13.28 -7.90 -37.16
C PRO A 65 -14.80 -7.98 -37.40
N LEU A 66 -15.24 -8.89 -38.27
CA LEU A 66 -16.64 -9.02 -38.67
C LEU A 66 -17.44 -9.94 -37.74
N LEU A 67 -16.77 -10.70 -36.87
CA LEU A 67 -17.42 -11.58 -35.90
C LEU A 67 -17.84 -10.78 -34.66
N SER A 68 -19.09 -10.97 -34.24
CA SER A 68 -19.58 -10.46 -32.95
C SER A 68 -18.92 -11.18 -31.78
N ALA A 69 -18.87 -10.54 -30.61
CA ALA A 69 -18.32 -11.13 -29.38
C ALA A 69 -18.99 -12.48 -29.03
N THR A 70 -20.30 -12.58 -29.26
CA THR A 70 -21.07 -13.83 -29.08
C THR A 70 -20.67 -14.92 -30.07
N SER A 71 -20.33 -14.57 -31.31
CA SER A 71 -19.83 -15.54 -32.29
C SER A 71 -18.43 -16.00 -31.93
N LYS A 72 -17.56 -15.08 -31.48
CA LYS A 72 -16.19 -15.41 -31.03
C LYS A 72 -16.20 -16.30 -29.79
N SER A 73 -17.11 -16.08 -28.82
CA SER A 73 -17.23 -16.94 -27.64
C SER A 73 -17.69 -18.35 -27.99
N GLU A 74 -18.70 -18.50 -28.85
CA GLU A 74 -19.13 -19.81 -29.35
C GLU A 74 -18.03 -20.55 -30.12
N ILE A 75 -17.28 -19.84 -30.97
CA ILE A 75 -16.13 -20.40 -31.68
C ILE A 75 -15.07 -20.88 -30.69
N LEU A 76 -14.70 -20.05 -29.71
CA LEU A 76 -13.71 -20.39 -28.69
C LEU A 76 -14.12 -21.63 -27.89
N ALA A 77 -15.36 -21.65 -27.40
CA ALA A 77 -15.92 -22.79 -26.67
C ALA A 77 -15.82 -24.08 -27.49
N ARG A 78 -16.21 -24.04 -28.77
CA ARG A 78 -16.25 -25.21 -29.66
C ARG A 78 -14.87 -25.70 -30.08
N LEU A 79 -13.92 -24.79 -30.31
CA LEU A 79 -12.55 -25.14 -30.69
C LEU A 79 -11.86 -25.99 -29.62
N HIS A 80 -12.15 -25.72 -28.35
CA HIS A 80 -11.56 -26.41 -27.20
C HIS A 80 -12.53 -27.42 -26.58
N THR A 81 -13.34 -28.14 -27.37
CA THR A 81 -14.21 -29.21 -26.85
C THR A 81 -13.59 -30.62 -26.89
N ARG A 82 -12.48 -30.83 -27.62
CA ARG A 82 -11.86 -32.15 -27.83
C ARG A 82 -10.34 -32.08 -27.67
N SER A 83 -9.75 -32.96 -26.85
CA SER A 83 -8.34 -32.85 -26.43
C SER A 83 -7.28 -33.29 -27.46
N GLU A 84 -7.62 -34.10 -28.45
CA GLU A 84 -6.58 -34.84 -29.20
C GLU A 84 -6.04 -34.13 -30.45
N GLN A 85 -6.68 -33.05 -30.92
CA GLN A 85 -6.19 -32.16 -31.99
C GLN A 85 -7.16 -30.99 -32.13
N CYS A 86 -6.89 -29.86 -31.48
CA CYS A 86 -7.71 -28.65 -31.61
C CYS A 86 -7.33 -27.91 -32.90
N PRO A 87 -8.20 -27.85 -33.92
CA PRO A 87 -7.92 -27.11 -35.14
C PRO A 87 -8.05 -25.59 -34.90
N THR A 88 -6.97 -24.97 -34.45
CA THR A 88 -6.92 -23.55 -34.04
C THR A 88 -6.46 -22.59 -35.14
N PRO A 89 -6.77 -21.28 -35.02
CA PRO A 89 -6.38 -20.26 -36.01
C PRO A 89 -4.87 -20.12 -36.19
N LEU A 90 -4.08 -20.17 -35.12
CA LEU A 90 -2.61 -20.20 -35.14
C LEU A 90 -2.09 -21.61 -34.84
N SER A 91 -0.79 -21.85 -35.07
CA SER A 91 -0.21 -23.18 -34.81
C SER A 91 -0.22 -23.43 -33.30
N PRO A 92 -0.77 -24.57 -32.82
CA PRO A 92 -0.77 -24.89 -31.39
C PRO A 92 0.60 -25.37 -30.90
N GLU A 93 1.54 -25.67 -31.81
CA GLU A 93 2.91 -26.02 -31.45
C GLU A 93 3.55 -24.91 -30.62
N GLU A 94 4.09 -25.27 -29.45
CA GLU A 94 4.56 -24.32 -28.46
C GLU A 94 5.59 -23.33 -29.01
N SER A 95 6.58 -23.81 -29.75
CA SER A 95 7.63 -22.95 -30.35
C SER A 95 7.06 -21.92 -31.34
N LYS A 96 6.11 -22.34 -32.19
CA LYS A 96 5.46 -21.46 -33.17
C LYS A 96 4.52 -20.47 -32.49
N PHE A 97 3.75 -20.92 -31.50
CA PHE A 97 2.88 -20.06 -30.71
C PHE A 97 3.68 -18.99 -29.96
N ARG A 98 4.73 -19.39 -29.23
CA ARG A 98 5.62 -18.46 -28.51
C ARG A 98 6.29 -17.46 -29.45
N SER A 99 6.67 -17.88 -30.67
CA SER A 99 7.20 -16.94 -31.67
C SER A 99 6.17 -15.90 -32.11
N CYS A 100 4.90 -16.30 -32.29
CA CYS A 100 3.81 -15.37 -32.61
C CYS A 100 3.53 -14.41 -31.44
N ALA A 101 3.42 -14.94 -30.23
CA ALA A 101 3.21 -14.15 -29.01
C ALA A 101 4.34 -13.15 -28.79
N ARG A 102 5.61 -13.56 -28.93
CA ARG A 102 6.76 -12.66 -28.82
C ARG A 102 6.72 -11.53 -29.84
N ASN A 103 6.36 -11.83 -31.10
CA ASN A 103 6.21 -10.79 -32.11
C ASN A 103 5.08 -9.81 -31.78
N PHE A 104 4.00 -10.29 -31.17
CA PHE A 104 2.91 -9.45 -30.68
C PHE A 104 3.37 -8.53 -29.54
N PHE A 105 3.97 -9.07 -28.47
CA PHE A 105 4.46 -8.27 -27.35
C PHE A 105 5.58 -7.29 -27.73
N ASN A 106 6.47 -7.67 -28.64
CA ASN A 106 7.50 -6.76 -29.16
C ASN A 106 6.88 -5.56 -29.91
N ARG A 107 5.78 -5.78 -30.66
CA ARG A 107 5.07 -4.67 -31.31
C ARG A 107 4.37 -3.77 -30.29
N LEU A 108 3.83 -4.35 -29.21
CA LEU A 108 3.26 -3.56 -28.11
C LEU A 108 4.33 -2.70 -27.43
N ALA A 109 5.50 -3.28 -27.12
CA ALA A 109 6.63 -2.56 -26.51
C ALA A 109 7.18 -1.42 -27.40
N ALA A 110 7.24 -1.63 -28.71
CA ALA A 110 7.79 -0.68 -29.67
C ALA A 110 6.79 0.39 -30.14
N SER A 111 5.55 0.37 -29.65
CA SER A 111 4.51 1.28 -30.12
C SER A 111 4.81 2.73 -29.68
N PRO A 112 4.85 3.70 -30.61
CA PRO A 112 5.29 5.08 -30.34
C PRO A 112 4.39 5.85 -29.37
N GLY A 113 3.23 5.30 -29.00
CA GLY A 113 2.38 5.86 -27.95
C GLY A 113 2.99 5.75 -26.55
N LEU A 114 3.84 4.75 -26.26
CA LEU A 114 4.33 4.49 -24.88
C LEU A 114 5.28 5.55 -24.34
N SER A 115 6.01 6.25 -25.22
CA SER A 115 6.97 7.29 -24.84
C SER A 115 6.30 8.64 -24.52
N ASP A 116 5.08 8.86 -25.01
CA ASP A 116 4.31 10.09 -24.82
C ASP A 116 3.25 9.98 -23.70
N LEU A 117 3.07 8.79 -23.12
CA LEU A 117 2.20 8.56 -21.97
C LEU A 117 2.91 9.07 -20.71
N ASN A 118 2.88 10.39 -20.52
CA ASN A 118 3.23 10.96 -19.23
C ASN A 118 2.32 10.34 -18.16
N PRO A 119 2.84 9.67 -17.11
CA PRO A 119 2.00 9.10 -16.05
C PRO A 119 1.16 10.17 -15.33
N SER A 120 1.60 11.43 -15.37
CA SER A 120 0.87 12.61 -14.87
C SER A 120 -0.36 12.99 -15.70
N SER A 121 -0.49 12.49 -16.94
CA SER A 121 -1.65 12.77 -17.80
C SER A 121 -2.85 11.84 -17.54
N PHE A 122 -2.62 10.67 -16.94
CA PHE A 122 -3.66 9.67 -16.63
C PHE A 122 -4.42 9.94 -15.32
N SER A 123 -4.08 11.01 -14.59
CA SER A 123 -4.38 11.09 -13.16
C SER A 123 -5.57 11.98 -12.74
N ARG A 124 -6.26 12.70 -13.63
CA ARG A 124 -7.20 13.74 -13.15
C ARG A 124 -8.69 13.41 -13.13
N SER A 125 -9.19 12.37 -13.81
CA SER A 125 -10.65 12.18 -13.93
C SER A 125 -11.23 10.84 -13.46
N SER A 126 -10.47 9.74 -13.41
CA SER A 126 -10.99 8.41 -13.08
C SER A 126 -10.42 7.77 -11.81
N GLY A 127 -9.30 8.28 -11.28
CA GLY A 127 -8.61 7.68 -10.12
C GLY A 127 -8.04 6.28 -10.36
N ARG A 128 -8.03 5.78 -11.60
CA ARG A 128 -7.54 4.44 -11.96
C ARG A 128 -6.41 4.52 -13.00
N PRO A 129 -5.19 4.08 -12.67
CA PRO A 129 -4.02 4.24 -13.54
C PRO A 129 -4.07 3.39 -14.81
N TRP A 130 -4.85 2.30 -14.82
CA TRP A 130 -5.03 1.41 -15.98
C TRP A 130 -6.22 1.80 -16.88
N ALA A 131 -7.15 2.64 -16.41
CA ALA A 131 -8.34 3.00 -17.17
C ALA A 131 -8.07 4.27 -18.01
N PRO A 132 -8.12 4.20 -19.35
CA PRO A 132 -7.80 5.35 -20.18
C PRO A 132 -8.81 6.49 -19.99
N SER A 133 -8.31 7.71 -19.74
CA SER A 133 -9.11 8.93 -19.64
C SER A 133 -9.42 9.49 -21.02
N GLY A 134 -10.32 8.87 -21.78
CA GLY A 134 -10.75 9.37 -23.11
C GLY A 134 -11.17 8.29 -24.10
N GLN A 135 -11.49 8.68 -25.33
CA GLN A 135 -11.87 7.73 -26.39
C GLN A 135 -10.74 6.70 -26.61
N PRO A 136 -11.00 5.39 -26.47
CA PRO A 136 -10.00 4.33 -26.51
C PRO A 136 -9.35 4.11 -27.89
N SER A 137 -9.72 4.89 -28.90
CA SER A 137 -9.49 4.58 -30.31
C SER A 137 -8.04 4.70 -30.80
N ASN A 138 -7.11 5.24 -30.01
CA ASN A 138 -5.74 5.51 -30.46
C ASN A 138 -4.63 4.82 -29.64
N ILE A 139 -4.97 4.02 -28.62
CA ILE A 139 -3.95 3.39 -27.74
C ILE A 139 -3.32 2.16 -28.41
N ILE A 140 -4.12 1.41 -29.17
CA ILE A 140 -3.73 0.16 -29.83
C ILE A 140 -4.25 0.15 -31.26
N SER A 141 -3.46 -0.39 -32.18
CA SER A 141 -3.87 -0.61 -33.56
C SER A 141 -4.93 -1.71 -33.68
N THR A 142 -5.85 -1.57 -34.62
CA THR A 142 -6.87 -2.59 -34.92
C THR A 142 -6.24 -3.93 -35.30
N GLU A 143 -5.08 -3.91 -35.96
CA GLU A 143 -4.30 -5.11 -36.28
C GLU A 143 -3.83 -5.86 -35.03
N ALA A 144 -3.39 -5.14 -33.98
CA ALA A 144 -3.00 -5.77 -32.73
C ALA A 144 -4.21 -6.38 -31.99
N LEU A 145 -5.39 -5.76 -32.02
CA LEU A 145 -6.60 -6.38 -31.45
C LEU A 145 -7.00 -7.67 -32.19
N ILE A 146 -6.80 -7.72 -33.51
CA ILE A 146 -7.02 -8.93 -34.31
C ILE A 146 -6.00 -10.00 -33.96
N ASP A 147 -4.73 -9.64 -33.82
CA ASP A 147 -3.67 -10.58 -33.40
C ASP A 147 -3.97 -11.15 -31.99
N ALA A 148 -4.49 -10.33 -31.08
CA ALA A 148 -4.94 -10.77 -29.76
C ALA A 148 -6.08 -11.81 -29.84
N ASP A 149 -7.10 -11.59 -30.69
CA ASP A 149 -8.17 -12.57 -30.93
C ASP A 149 -7.60 -13.91 -31.45
N LEU A 150 -6.63 -13.86 -32.37
CA LEU A 150 -6.02 -15.06 -32.96
C LEU A 150 -5.18 -15.86 -31.94
N LEU A 151 -4.42 -15.16 -31.09
CA LEU A 151 -3.65 -15.76 -30.00
C LEU A 151 -4.58 -16.40 -28.96
N LEU A 152 -5.62 -15.67 -28.55
CA LEU A 152 -6.64 -16.12 -27.59
C LEU A 152 -7.39 -17.36 -28.08
N LEU A 153 -7.85 -17.37 -29.33
CA LEU A 153 -8.53 -18.53 -29.94
C LEU A 153 -7.63 -19.76 -30.04
N THR A 154 -6.31 -19.59 -29.97
CA THR A 154 -5.33 -20.68 -30.10
C THR A 154 -4.91 -21.25 -28.74
N ARG A 155 -4.41 -20.43 -27.82
CA ARG A 155 -4.02 -20.84 -26.45
C ARG A 155 -4.46 -19.76 -25.46
N PRO A 156 -5.73 -19.78 -25.00
CA PRO A 156 -6.32 -18.68 -24.23
C PRO A 156 -5.61 -18.43 -22.90
N ILE A 157 -5.33 -19.49 -22.13
CA ILE A 157 -4.68 -19.36 -20.82
C ILE A 157 -3.26 -18.84 -20.95
N ASP A 158 -2.46 -19.39 -21.87
CA ASP A 158 -1.05 -19.00 -22.00
C ASP A 158 -0.91 -17.56 -22.52
N PHE A 159 -1.75 -17.16 -23.47
CA PHE A 159 -1.80 -15.77 -23.94
C PHE A 159 -2.19 -14.80 -22.83
N LEU A 160 -3.28 -15.06 -22.09
CA LEU A 160 -3.76 -14.17 -21.04
C LEU A 160 -2.79 -14.09 -19.86
N THR A 161 -2.11 -15.20 -19.51
CA THR A 161 -1.04 -15.18 -18.49
C THR A 161 0.13 -14.30 -18.94
N GLU A 162 0.63 -14.47 -20.17
CA GLU A 162 1.71 -13.62 -20.67
C GLU A 162 1.28 -12.15 -20.77
N LEU A 163 0.04 -11.87 -21.16
CA LEU A 163 -0.49 -10.50 -21.27
C LEU A 163 -0.47 -9.76 -19.93
N LEU A 164 -0.89 -10.42 -18.84
CA LEU A 164 -0.90 -9.84 -17.49
C LEU A 164 0.48 -9.85 -16.84
N TYR A 165 1.35 -10.78 -17.21
CA TYR A 165 2.73 -10.83 -16.73
C TYR A 165 3.65 -9.85 -17.47
N PHE A 166 3.26 -9.38 -18.65
CA PHE A 166 4.06 -8.49 -19.50
C PHE A 166 4.50 -7.19 -18.80
N PRO A 167 3.63 -6.44 -18.09
CA PRO A 167 4.05 -5.25 -17.33
C PRO A 167 5.10 -5.54 -16.26
N ILE A 168 5.03 -6.71 -15.63
CA ILE A 168 5.96 -7.16 -14.59
C ILE A 168 7.33 -7.45 -15.20
N THR A 169 7.38 -8.23 -16.29
CA THR A 169 8.64 -8.53 -16.99
C THR A 169 9.35 -7.30 -17.57
N GLN A 170 8.60 -6.25 -17.89
CA GLN A 170 9.14 -4.99 -18.41
C GLN A 170 9.34 -3.93 -17.31
N HIS A 171 8.99 -4.25 -16.06
CA HIS A 171 8.99 -3.33 -14.92
C HIS A 171 8.30 -1.97 -15.22
N SER A 172 7.20 -2.00 -15.97
CA SER A 172 6.59 -0.78 -16.52
C SER A 172 5.08 -0.72 -16.33
N ALA A 173 4.65 0.14 -15.41
CA ALA A 173 3.24 0.45 -15.17
C ALA A 173 2.58 1.19 -16.36
N ALA A 174 3.36 1.81 -17.25
CA ALA A 174 2.84 2.50 -18.45
C ALA A 174 2.17 1.53 -19.45
N LEU A 175 2.42 0.22 -19.32
CA LEU A 175 1.79 -0.82 -20.12
C LEU A 175 0.38 -1.17 -19.66
N LEU A 176 -0.04 -0.76 -18.46
CA LEU A 176 -1.34 -1.13 -17.89
C LEU A 176 -2.54 -0.67 -18.72
N PRO A 177 -2.61 0.56 -19.28
CA PRO A 177 -3.71 0.96 -20.16
C PRO A 177 -3.80 0.13 -21.45
N VAL A 178 -2.65 -0.29 -21.99
CA VAL A 178 -2.55 -1.16 -23.17
C VAL A 178 -3.12 -2.54 -22.83
N VAL A 179 -2.69 -3.12 -21.71
CA VAL A 179 -3.18 -4.41 -21.19
C VAL A 179 -4.69 -4.34 -20.92
N PHE A 180 -5.16 -3.29 -20.25
CA PHE A 180 -6.58 -3.09 -19.97
C PHE A 180 -7.43 -3.04 -21.25
N THR A 181 -6.98 -2.30 -22.27
CA THR A 181 -7.67 -2.20 -23.57
C THR A 181 -7.78 -3.56 -24.26
N ILE A 182 -6.71 -4.37 -24.23
CA ILE A 182 -6.73 -5.73 -24.79
C ILE A 182 -7.67 -6.62 -23.98
N LEU A 183 -7.58 -6.61 -22.66
CA LEU A 183 -8.44 -7.39 -21.77
C LEU A 183 -9.91 -7.09 -21.98
N SER A 184 -10.27 -5.81 -22.10
CA SER A 184 -11.65 -5.41 -22.40
C SER A 184 -12.11 -5.90 -23.78
N HIS A 185 -11.25 -5.88 -24.80
CA HIS A 185 -11.55 -6.44 -26.13
C HIS A 185 -11.79 -7.95 -26.09
N VAL A 186 -11.00 -8.70 -25.32
CA VAL A 186 -11.09 -10.17 -25.22
C VAL A 186 -11.95 -10.67 -24.05
N SER A 187 -12.63 -9.77 -23.33
CA SER A 187 -13.44 -10.08 -22.15
C SER A 187 -14.52 -11.14 -22.38
N TYR A 188 -14.99 -11.29 -23.62
CA TYR A 188 -15.96 -12.32 -24.05
C TYR A 188 -15.49 -13.76 -23.79
N SER A 189 -14.19 -13.98 -23.58
CA SER A 189 -13.58 -15.29 -23.37
C SER A 189 -13.57 -15.77 -21.92
N LEU A 190 -13.69 -14.86 -20.96
CA LEU A 190 -13.37 -15.11 -19.55
C LEU A 190 -14.37 -16.06 -18.86
N ASP A 191 -15.65 -16.01 -19.25
CA ASP A 191 -16.73 -16.86 -18.70
C ASP A 191 -16.82 -18.25 -19.37
N ILE A 192 -16.00 -18.51 -20.39
CA ILE A 192 -16.11 -19.72 -21.19
C ILE A 192 -15.50 -20.90 -20.43
N HIS A 193 -16.18 -22.04 -20.49
CA HIS A 193 -15.71 -23.30 -19.93
C HIS A 193 -15.04 -24.12 -21.02
N LEU A 194 -13.72 -24.34 -20.91
CA LEU A 194 -12.94 -25.08 -21.90
C LEU A 194 -12.96 -26.59 -21.58
N ASN A 195 -12.84 -27.44 -22.61
CA ASN A 195 -12.67 -28.90 -22.53
C ASN A 195 -13.75 -29.67 -21.75
N GLY A 196 -14.94 -29.09 -21.52
CA GLY A 196 -15.96 -29.70 -20.64
C GLY A 196 -15.57 -29.70 -19.17
N GLU A 197 -14.50 -28.98 -18.79
CA GLU A 197 -14.17 -28.70 -17.40
C GLU A 197 -15.25 -27.79 -16.79
N LYS A 198 -15.51 -27.94 -15.48
CA LYS A 198 -16.46 -27.09 -14.73
C LYS A 198 -15.90 -25.70 -14.39
N VAL A 199 -14.75 -25.34 -14.94
CA VAL A 199 -13.97 -24.17 -14.52
C VAL A 199 -13.86 -23.19 -15.70
N SER A 200 -14.19 -21.92 -15.43
CA SER A 200 -14.09 -20.83 -16.40
C SER A 200 -12.64 -20.50 -16.75
N VAL A 201 -12.42 -19.85 -17.90
CA VAL A 201 -11.12 -19.28 -18.29
C VAL A 201 -10.60 -18.32 -17.21
N ALA A 202 -11.46 -17.46 -16.66
CA ALA A 202 -11.12 -16.52 -15.60
C ALA A 202 -10.55 -17.22 -14.36
N ARG A 203 -11.23 -18.25 -13.86
CA ARG A 203 -10.79 -18.99 -12.67
C ARG A 203 -9.46 -19.70 -12.89
N ARG A 204 -9.25 -20.28 -14.08
CA ARG A 204 -7.98 -20.94 -14.44
C ARG A 204 -6.84 -19.94 -14.61
N LEU A 205 -7.13 -18.75 -15.16
CA LEU A 205 -6.17 -17.66 -15.26
C LEU A 205 -5.76 -17.16 -13.87
N LEU A 206 -6.72 -16.91 -12.98
CA LEU A 206 -6.45 -16.48 -11.61
C LEU A 206 -5.55 -17.48 -10.88
N ALA A 207 -5.90 -18.77 -10.89
CA ALA A 207 -5.09 -19.80 -10.24
C ALA A 207 -3.63 -19.83 -10.76
N LYS A 208 -3.43 -19.63 -12.06
CA LYS A 208 -2.09 -19.60 -12.66
C LYS A 208 -1.31 -18.32 -12.31
N LEU A 209 -1.98 -17.17 -12.24
CA LEU A 209 -1.34 -15.91 -11.83
C LEU A 209 -0.96 -15.91 -10.35
N MET A 210 -1.82 -16.45 -9.48
CA MET A 210 -1.50 -16.58 -8.05
C MET A 210 -0.27 -17.46 -7.83
N ALA A 211 -0.18 -18.61 -8.52
CA ALA A 211 0.99 -19.48 -8.43
C ALA A 211 2.29 -18.82 -8.93
N LEU A 212 2.21 -17.92 -9.92
CA LEU A 212 3.37 -17.15 -10.38
C LEU A 212 3.77 -16.07 -9.37
N PHE A 213 2.79 -15.42 -8.76
CA PHE A 213 3.01 -14.43 -7.72
C PHE A 213 3.71 -15.03 -6.49
N GLU A 214 3.24 -16.19 -6.01
CA GLU A 214 3.85 -16.90 -4.88
C GLU A 214 5.31 -17.26 -5.15
N ALA A 215 5.63 -17.71 -6.38
CA ALA A 215 6.98 -18.05 -6.77
C ALA A 215 7.94 -16.85 -6.81
N GLU A 216 7.45 -15.62 -6.97
CA GLU A 216 8.25 -14.40 -6.94
C GLU A 216 8.34 -13.78 -5.53
N GLU A 217 7.32 -13.94 -4.68
CA GLU A 217 7.36 -13.45 -3.29
C GLU A 217 8.37 -14.19 -2.42
N GLU A 218 8.58 -15.50 -2.62
CA GLU A 218 9.58 -16.28 -1.88
C GLU A 218 11.02 -15.72 -2.03
N GLU A 219 11.29 -14.86 -3.01
CA GLU A 219 12.58 -14.20 -3.22
C GLU A 219 12.69 -12.77 -2.65
N GLY A 220 11.59 -12.14 -2.18
CA GLY A 220 11.53 -10.67 -1.95
C GLY A 220 10.94 -10.17 -0.63
N GLU A 221 10.60 -11.05 0.33
CA GLU A 221 9.79 -10.71 1.52
C GLU A 221 10.39 -9.69 2.52
N GLN A 222 11.63 -9.23 2.37
CA GLN A 222 12.29 -8.44 3.42
C GLN A 222 12.19 -6.90 3.27
N GLU A 223 12.00 -6.35 2.07
CA GLU A 223 12.13 -4.90 1.82
C GLU A 223 10.80 -4.09 1.89
N ALA A 224 9.67 -4.68 1.49
CA ALA A 224 8.40 -3.94 1.35
C ALA A 224 7.74 -3.55 2.69
N GLY A 225 7.98 -4.31 3.76
CA GLY A 225 7.45 -4.00 5.09
C GLY A 225 8.07 -2.76 5.73
N GLU A 226 9.28 -2.39 5.31
CA GLU A 226 10.02 -1.25 5.88
C GLU A 226 9.54 0.09 5.34
N GLU A 227 9.27 0.19 4.03
CA GLU A 227 8.80 1.43 3.39
C GLU A 227 7.44 1.90 3.94
N GLN A 228 6.51 0.96 4.16
CA GLN A 228 5.19 1.26 4.72
C GLN A 228 5.26 1.72 6.18
N GLY A 229 6.21 1.18 6.94
CA GLY A 229 6.45 1.60 8.32
C GLY A 229 7.07 2.99 8.43
N VAL A 230 8.01 3.31 7.53
CA VAL A 230 8.62 4.64 7.40
C VAL A 230 7.56 5.71 7.10
N ALA A 231 6.64 5.45 6.16
CA ALA A 231 5.59 6.40 5.81
C ALA A 231 4.63 6.70 6.99
N LEU A 232 4.27 5.68 7.77
CA LEU A 232 3.42 5.85 8.96
C LEU A 232 4.15 6.60 10.08
N LEU A 233 5.44 6.34 10.29
CA LEU A 233 6.26 7.07 11.26
C LEU A 233 6.37 8.56 10.89
N MET A 234 6.61 8.87 9.61
CA MET A 234 6.68 10.25 9.11
C MET A 234 5.37 11.04 9.30
N ARG A 235 4.21 10.37 9.31
CA ARG A 235 2.89 10.99 9.53
C ARG A 235 2.76 11.64 10.92
N TYR A 236 3.21 10.95 11.96
CA TYR A 236 3.08 11.44 13.35
C TYR A 236 4.36 12.10 13.88
N LEU A 237 5.44 12.05 13.10
CA LEU A 237 6.71 12.76 13.34
C LEU A 237 6.96 13.85 12.28
N PRO A 238 6.02 14.78 12.01
CA PRO A 238 6.12 15.66 10.86
C PRO A 238 7.33 16.62 10.88
N MET A 239 7.72 17.06 9.68
CA MET A 239 8.91 17.85 9.37
C MET A 239 9.01 19.20 10.11
N THR A 240 7.92 19.83 10.54
CA THR A 240 7.92 21.23 11.01
C THR A 240 7.45 21.37 12.47
N GLY A 241 8.15 22.22 13.23
CA GLY A 241 7.87 22.51 14.64
C GLY A 241 6.69 23.45 14.89
N ASP A 242 5.92 23.82 13.87
CA ASP A 242 4.78 24.75 13.97
C ASP A 242 3.52 24.14 13.33
N LEU A 243 3.08 22.99 13.81
CA LEU A 243 1.78 22.43 13.39
C LEU A 243 0.78 22.64 14.53
N ASP A 244 -0.10 23.61 14.33
CA ASP A 244 -1.44 23.61 14.95
C ASP A 244 -1.99 22.18 14.81
N PRO A 245 -2.52 21.55 15.86
CA PRO A 245 -3.14 20.24 15.76
C PRO A 245 -4.16 20.10 14.62
N LEU A 246 -4.74 21.22 14.18
CA LEU A 246 -5.60 21.30 13.00
C LEU A 246 -4.87 20.97 11.67
N GLN A 247 -3.58 21.27 11.56
CA GLN A 247 -2.72 20.89 10.42
C GLN A 247 -2.30 19.42 10.49
N VAL A 248 -2.13 18.84 11.69
CA VAL A 248 -1.99 17.38 11.85
C VAL A 248 -3.29 16.66 11.50
N ALA A 249 -4.45 17.22 11.84
CA ALA A 249 -5.75 16.71 11.41
C ALA A 249 -5.94 16.78 9.89
N LEU A 250 -5.46 17.85 9.23
CA LEU A 250 -5.47 17.98 7.77
C LEU A 250 -4.47 17.04 7.09
N ALA A 251 -3.27 16.83 7.67
CA ALA A 251 -2.31 15.83 7.21
C ALA A 251 -2.83 14.40 7.43
N ALA A 252 -3.54 14.16 8.53
CA ALA A 252 -4.22 12.90 8.83
C ALA A 252 -5.42 12.66 7.91
N GLN A 253 -6.14 13.71 7.50
CA GLN A 253 -7.18 13.63 6.47
C GLN A 253 -6.56 13.39 5.10
N ALA A 254 -5.51 14.12 4.72
CA ALA A 254 -4.76 13.92 3.47
C ALA A 254 -4.15 12.51 3.40
N SER A 255 -3.73 11.92 4.53
CA SER A 255 -3.20 10.57 4.59
C SER A 255 -4.25 9.48 4.78
N ALA A 256 -5.41 9.80 5.34
CA ALA A 256 -6.61 8.97 5.21
C ALA A 256 -7.01 8.83 3.73
N PHE A 257 -6.55 9.75 2.87
CA PHE A 257 -6.57 9.61 1.41
C PHE A 257 -5.27 9.03 0.79
N SER A 258 -4.18 8.82 1.53
CA SER A 258 -2.84 8.53 0.94
C SER A 258 -2.17 7.20 1.33
N ASN A 259 -2.89 6.16 1.76
CA ASN A 259 -2.41 4.77 1.62
C ASN A 259 -3.60 3.80 1.64
N PRO A 260 -3.88 3.15 0.50
CA PRO A 260 -3.17 1.93 0.14
C PRO A 260 -2.40 2.16 -1.17
N VAL A 261 -1.06 2.14 -1.10
CA VAL A 261 -0.16 2.64 -2.16
C VAL A 261 -0.28 4.16 -2.29
N SER A 262 0.81 4.88 -1.99
CA SER A 262 1.03 6.23 -2.47
C SER A 262 0.99 6.19 -3.99
N MET A 263 -0.20 6.38 -4.55
CA MET A 263 -0.36 6.78 -5.93
C MET A 263 -0.89 8.21 -5.91
N VAL A 264 -0.18 9.06 -6.67
CA VAL A 264 -0.45 10.48 -6.95
C VAL A 264 0.18 11.47 -5.96
N SER A 265 1.48 11.29 -5.71
CA SER A 265 2.45 12.38 -5.54
C SER A 265 3.43 12.26 -6.71
N ALA A 266 3.71 13.35 -7.42
CA ALA A 266 4.50 13.34 -8.65
C ALA A 266 6.00 13.02 -8.45
N ASP A 267 6.44 12.79 -7.21
CA ASP A 267 7.85 12.58 -6.86
C ASP A 267 8.20 11.19 -6.26
N ASP A 268 7.23 10.32 -5.94
CA ASP A 268 7.51 8.99 -5.38
C ASP A 268 7.32 7.87 -6.41
N ASN A 269 8.26 7.75 -7.35
CA ASN A 269 8.28 6.66 -8.33
C ASN A 269 8.76 5.30 -7.75
N ALA A 270 9.29 5.25 -6.52
CA ALA A 270 9.96 4.05 -6.00
C ALA A 270 9.03 2.84 -5.77
N GLY A 271 7.88 3.03 -5.11
CA GLY A 271 6.96 1.93 -4.78
C GLY A 271 6.20 1.35 -5.99
N LEU A 272 6.06 2.14 -7.06
CA LEU A 272 5.36 1.76 -8.30
C LEU A 272 6.16 0.79 -9.19
N HIS A 273 7.47 0.73 -8.96
CA HIS A 273 8.40 -0.13 -9.69
C HIS A 273 8.76 -1.41 -8.92
N SER A 274 8.24 -1.59 -7.70
CA SER A 274 8.36 -2.86 -6.98
C SER A 274 7.56 -3.96 -7.70
N GLY A 275 8.11 -5.19 -7.75
CA GLY A 275 7.44 -6.34 -8.37
C GLY A 275 6.05 -6.57 -7.80
N ARG A 276 5.91 -6.50 -6.47
CA ARG A 276 4.64 -6.63 -5.73
C ARG A 276 3.62 -5.55 -6.12
N GLY A 277 4.05 -4.28 -6.25
CA GLY A 277 3.19 -3.19 -6.68
C GLY A 277 2.61 -3.39 -8.08
N LEU A 278 3.44 -3.85 -9.03
CA LEU A 278 2.99 -4.18 -10.40
C LEU A 278 2.02 -5.36 -10.44
N TRP A 279 2.24 -6.39 -9.61
CA TRP A 279 1.30 -7.49 -9.45
C TRP A 279 -0.08 -7.01 -8.97
N THR A 280 -0.13 -6.20 -7.92
CA THR A 280 -1.38 -5.64 -7.39
C THR A 280 -2.13 -4.81 -8.44
N LEU A 281 -1.41 -4.04 -9.27
CA LEU A 281 -2.00 -3.29 -10.37
C LEU A 281 -2.54 -4.20 -11.50
N CYS A 282 -1.84 -5.29 -11.82
CA CYS A 282 -2.28 -6.26 -12.82
C CYS A 282 -3.53 -7.03 -12.36
N PHE A 283 -3.59 -7.44 -11.09
CA PHE A 283 -4.78 -8.04 -10.50
C PHE A 283 -5.96 -7.07 -10.48
N ALA A 284 -5.74 -5.80 -10.09
CA ALA A 284 -6.78 -4.78 -10.13
C ALA A 284 -7.33 -4.56 -11.56
N CYS A 285 -6.45 -4.54 -12.56
CA CYS A 285 -6.81 -4.46 -13.99
C CYS A 285 -7.68 -5.65 -14.46
N LEU A 286 -7.39 -6.87 -13.97
CA LEU A 286 -8.19 -8.06 -14.25
C LEU A 286 -9.53 -8.05 -13.50
N PHE A 287 -9.56 -7.59 -12.25
CA PHE A 287 -10.77 -7.50 -11.43
C PHE A 287 -11.75 -6.42 -11.92
N ASP A 288 -11.26 -5.42 -12.65
CA ASP A 288 -12.07 -4.41 -13.33
C ASP A 288 -12.75 -4.95 -14.62
N GLN A 289 -12.62 -6.25 -14.93
CA GLN A 289 -13.38 -6.89 -16.00
C GLN A 289 -14.71 -7.45 -15.47
N PRO A 290 -15.85 -7.19 -16.15
CA PRO A 290 -17.20 -7.48 -15.64
C PRO A 290 -17.48 -8.97 -15.37
N THR A 291 -16.74 -9.86 -16.03
CA THR A 291 -16.91 -11.31 -15.98
C THR A 291 -16.14 -11.96 -14.83
N VAL A 292 -15.10 -11.30 -14.31
CA VAL A 292 -14.19 -11.85 -13.28
C VAL A 292 -14.78 -11.72 -11.87
N SER A 293 -15.72 -10.79 -11.65
CA SER A 293 -16.31 -10.50 -10.33
C SER A 293 -16.97 -11.70 -9.65
N PHE A 294 -17.42 -12.70 -10.41
CA PHE A 294 -18.07 -13.90 -9.89
C PHE A 294 -17.09 -14.92 -9.29
N GLU A 295 -15.88 -15.01 -9.85
CA GLU A 295 -14.86 -15.98 -9.43
C GLU A 295 -14.05 -15.46 -8.22
N LEU A 296 -14.04 -14.13 -8.03
CA LEU A 296 -13.38 -13.44 -6.93
C LEU A 296 -13.90 -13.85 -5.54
N ALA A 297 -15.20 -14.12 -5.44
CA ALA A 297 -15.85 -14.46 -4.18
C ALA A 297 -15.33 -15.78 -3.58
N ASP A 298 -14.89 -16.73 -4.42
CA ASP A 298 -14.31 -18.01 -3.99
C ASP A 298 -12.82 -17.86 -3.62
N LEU A 299 -12.11 -16.95 -4.28
CA LEU A 299 -10.70 -16.66 -4.02
C LEU A 299 -10.50 -16.01 -2.64
N VAL A 300 -11.42 -15.13 -2.22
CA VAL A 300 -11.41 -14.46 -0.92
C VAL A 300 -11.54 -15.44 0.27
N ALA A 301 -12.10 -16.62 0.07
CA ALA A 301 -12.20 -17.63 1.13
C ALA A 301 -10.87 -18.37 1.39
N SER A 302 -9.84 -18.17 0.54
CA SER A 302 -8.51 -18.75 0.69
C SER A 302 -7.61 -17.81 1.50
N THR A 303 -7.08 -18.30 2.63
CA THR A 303 -6.28 -17.49 3.55
C THR A 303 -4.89 -17.13 3.04
N THR A 304 -4.34 -17.87 2.06
CA THR A 304 -2.97 -17.66 1.56
C THR A 304 -2.84 -16.44 0.63
N HIS A 305 -3.95 -16.00 0.03
CA HIS A 305 -3.95 -15.00 -1.03
C HIS A 305 -4.69 -13.71 -0.68
N ALA A 306 -5.23 -13.64 0.53
CA ALA A 306 -6.20 -12.64 0.91
C ALA A 306 -5.63 -11.22 0.88
N GLU A 307 -4.36 -11.03 1.23
CA GLU A 307 -3.76 -9.69 1.31
C GLU A 307 -3.70 -9.01 -0.06
N VAL A 308 -3.11 -9.67 -1.07
CA VAL A 308 -2.96 -9.13 -2.43
C VAL A 308 -4.31 -8.91 -3.09
N VAL A 309 -5.25 -9.83 -2.84
CA VAL A 309 -6.63 -9.70 -3.34
C VAL A 309 -7.31 -8.48 -2.70
N VAL A 310 -7.20 -8.30 -1.38
CA VAL A 310 -7.74 -7.14 -0.67
C VAL A 310 -7.10 -5.84 -1.18
N GLN A 311 -5.77 -5.81 -1.32
CA GLN A 311 -5.05 -4.65 -1.83
C GLN A 311 -5.50 -4.29 -3.26
N SER A 312 -5.56 -5.27 -4.15
CA SER A 312 -5.98 -5.08 -5.55
C SER A 312 -7.44 -4.61 -5.65
N LEU A 313 -8.33 -5.18 -4.84
CA LEU A 313 -9.74 -4.75 -4.78
C LEU A 313 -9.88 -3.36 -4.15
N SER A 314 -9.02 -2.98 -3.23
CA SER A 314 -9.03 -1.64 -2.65
C SER A 314 -8.73 -0.56 -3.69
N LEU A 315 -7.78 -0.82 -4.61
CA LEU A 315 -7.48 0.06 -5.74
C LEU A 315 -8.67 0.21 -6.70
N LEU A 316 -9.51 -0.83 -6.79
CA LEU A 316 -10.71 -0.82 -7.63
C LEU A 316 -11.89 -0.07 -6.99
N LEU A 317 -12.11 -0.26 -5.69
CA LEU A 317 -13.36 0.13 -5.00
C LEU A 317 -13.26 1.46 -4.23
N LEU A 318 -12.07 1.89 -3.81
CA LEU A 318 -11.93 3.11 -3.01
C LEU A 318 -12.08 4.42 -3.81
N PRO A 319 -11.55 4.57 -5.04
CA PRO A 319 -11.74 5.80 -5.81
C PRO A 319 -13.22 6.00 -6.18
N SER A 320 -13.80 4.94 -6.74
CA SER A 320 -15.23 4.77 -6.99
C SER A 320 -15.44 3.35 -7.55
N PRO A 321 -16.38 2.54 -7.05
CA PRO A 321 -16.79 1.29 -7.69
C PRO A 321 -17.07 1.46 -9.19
N PRO A 322 -16.64 0.49 -10.04
CA PRO A 322 -16.89 0.55 -11.47
C PRO A 322 -18.38 0.57 -11.78
N ALA A 323 -18.80 1.49 -12.65
CA ALA A 323 -20.21 1.63 -13.05
C ALA A 323 -20.81 0.37 -13.71
N HIS A 324 -19.96 -0.52 -14.23
CA HIS A 324 -20.39 -1.76 -14.87
C HIS A 324 -20.61 -2.92 -13.87
N LEU A 325 -20.16 -2.78 -12.61
CA LEU A 325 -20.36 -3.81 -11.58
C LEU A 325 -21.72 -3.61 -10.89
N PRO A 326 -22.64 -4.61 -10.92
CA PRO A 326 -23.92 -4.47 -10.24
C PRO A 326 -23.76 -4.44 -8.71
N ASP A 327 -24.50 -3.58 -8.02
CA ASP A 327 -24.51 -3.43 -6.55
C ASP A 327 -24.56 -4.76 -5.79
N VAL A 328 -25.35 -5.72 -6.28
CA VAL A 328 -25.51 -7.05 -5.66
C VAL A 328 -24.19 -7.81 -5.56
N HIS A 329 -23.33 -7.71 -6.57
CA HIS A 329 -22.02 -8.38 -6.60
C HIS A 329 -21.03 -7.71 -5.66
N LEU A 330 -21.00 -6.37 -5.67
CA LEU A 330 -20.17 -5.58 -4.75
C LEU A 330 -20.51 -5.87 -3.29
N VAL A 331 -21.81 -5.90 -2.96
CA VAL A 331 -22.28 -6.25 -1.61
C VAL A 331 -21.89 -7.68 -1.22
N THR A 332 -22.07 -8.65 -2.13
CA THR A 332 -21.73 -10.07 -1.85
C THR A 332 -20.23 -10.24 -1.61
N LEU A 333 -19.39 -9.61 -2.43
CA LEU A 333 -17.94 -9.60 -2.30
C LEU A 333 -17.50 -8.98 -0.96
N CYS A 334 -18.02 -7.79 -0.63
CA CYS A 334 -17.71 -7.09 0.61
C CYS A 334 -18.10 -7.90 1.85
N ARG A 335 -19.25 -8.59 1.83
CA ARG A 335 -19.66 -9.47 2.93
C ARG A 335 -18.70 -10.64 3.13
N ARG A 336 -18.32 -11.33 2.06
CA ARG A 336 -17.34 -12.43 2.15
C ARG A 336 -15.98 -11.94 2.65
N LEU A 337 -15.53 -10.77 2.19
CA LEU A 337 -14.29 -10.15 2.69
C LEU A 337 -14.36 -9.87 4.19
N LEU A 338 -15.48 -9.33 4.68
CA LEU A 338 -15.68 -9.09 6.12
C LEU A 338 -15.72 -10.39 6.94
N ASP A 339 -16.31 -11.45 6.39
CA ASP A 339 -16.44 -12.74 7.09
C ASP A 339 -15.09 -13.47 7.23
N HIS A 340 -14.23 -13.38 6.22
CA HIS A 340 -12.96 -14.12 6.17
C HIS A 340 -11.74 -13.29 6.57
N HIS A 341 -11.74 -11.98 6.27
CA HIS A 341 -10.58 -11.09 6.45
C HIS A 341 -10.98 -9.70 6.96
N PRO A 342 -11.52 -9.60 8.19
CA PRO A 342 -11.97 -8.35 8.78
C PRO A 342 -10.77 -7.44 9.10
N THR A 343 -10.39 -6.58 8.15
CA THR A 343 -9.28 -5.62 8.26
C THR A 343 -9.78 -4.18 8.06
N PRO A 344 -9.05 -3.16 8.55
CA PRO A 344 -9.47 -1.76 8.36
C PRO A 344 -9.67 -1.39 6.89
N LEU A 345 -8.84 -1.93 6.00
CA LEU A 345 -8.94 -1.71 4.56
C LEU A 345 -10.24 -2.28 3.98
N VAL A 346 -10.63 -3.49 4.38
CA VAL A 346 -11.91 -4.11 3.99
C VAL A 346 -13.09 -3.31 4.52
N VAL A 347 -13.04 -2.85 5.77
CA VAL A 347 -14.10 -2.00 6.34
C VAL A 347 -14.24 -0.70 5.54
N LYS A 348 -13.12 -0.06 5.17
CA LYS A 348 -13.10 1.15 4.34
C LYS A 348 -13.70 0.92 2.94
N MET A 349 -13.39 -0.21 2.32
CA MET A 349 -14.00 -0.62 1.04
C MET A 349 -15.52 -0.79 1.20
N CYS A 350 -15.97 -1.44 2.27
CA CYS A 350 -17.40 -1.61 2.56
C CYS A 350 -18.10 -0.26 2.74
N VAL A 351 -17.49 0.68 3.46
CA VAL A 351 -18.00 2.05 3.64
C VAL A 351 -18.10 2.80 2.30
N SER A 352 -17.06 2.69 1.44
CA SER A 352 -17.09 3.29 0.10
C SER A 352 -18.25 2.74 -0.74
N VAL A 353 -18.46 1.42 -0.73
CA VAL A 353 -19.57 0.77 -1.42
C VAL A 353 -20.92 1.18 -0.84
N LEU A 354 -21.04 1.30 0.49
CA LEU A 354 -22.27 1.76 1.16
C LEU A 354 -22.64 3.19 0.79
N ALA A 355 -21.66 4.08 0.65
CA ALA A 355 -21.90 5.47 0.27
C ALA A 355 -22.46 5.62 -1.15
N GLN A 356 -22.23 4.63 -2.02
CA GLN A 356 -22.52 4.71 -3.46
C GLN A 356 -23.65 3.79 -3.92
N THR A 357 -23.91 2.70 -3.19
CA THR A 357 -24.95 1.72 -3.54
C THR A 357 -26.25 1.98 -2.80
N ARG A 358 -27.39 1.72 -3.44
CA ARG A 358 -28.70 1.81 -2.79
C ARG A 358 -29.01 0.62 -1.87
N ALA A 359 -28.12 -0.37 -1.83
CA ALA A 359 -28.23 -1.61 -1.05
C ALA A 359 -27.76 -1.47 0.42
N SER A 360 -27.80 -0.25 0.96
CA SER A 360 -27.26 0.17 2.26
C SER A 360 -27.65 -0.74 3.44
N ASP A 361 -28.89 -1.23 3.47
CA ASP A 361 -29.43 -1.91 4.66
C ASP A 361 -28.82 -3.30 4.89
N THR A 362 -28.48 -4.05 3.83
CA THR A 362 -27.97 -5.43 3.96
C THR A 362 -26.48 -5.47 4.31
N LEU A 363 -25.66 -4.68 3.62
CA LEU A 363 -24.24 -4.57 3.89
C LEU A 363 -23.97 -3.80 5.19
N GLY A 364 -24.73 -2.73 5.46
CA GLY A 364 -24.60 -1.95 6.69
C GLY A 364 -25.06 -2.70 7.93
N GLY A 365 -26.09 -3.55 7.81
CA GLY A 365 -26.47 -4.49 8.88
C GLY A 365 -25.39 -5.54 9.15
N HIS A 366 -24.81 -6.13 8.09
CA HIS A 366 -23.75 -7.13 8.22
C HIS A 366 -22.46 -6.53 8.81
N LEU A 367 -22.04 -5.36 8.34
CA LEU A 367 -20.89 -4.64 8.85
C LEU A 367 -21.04 -4.32 10.35
N ARG A 368 -22.24 -3.85 10.78
CA ARG A 368 -22.53 -3.64 12.21
C ARG A 368 -22.41 -4.92 13.01
N SER A 369 -22.93 -6.04 12.50
CA SER A 369 -22.82 -7.34 13.17
C SER A 369 -21.37 -7.80 13.33
N VAL A 370 -20.54 -7.61 12.30
CA VAL A 370 -19.11 -7.98 12.35
C VAL A 370 -18.37 -7.11 13.35
N LEU A 371 -18.58 -5.78 13.32
CA LEU A 371 -17.91 -4.84 14.22
C LEU A 371 -18.39 -4.94 15.68
N ALA A 372 -19.63 -5.36 15.92
CA ALA A 372 -20.18 -5.56 17.27
C ALA A 372 -19.68 -6.85 17.94
N GLY A 373 -19.02 -7.75 17.21
CA GLY A 373 -18.44 -8.97 17.79
C GLY A 373 -17.31 -8.63 18.77
N GLU A 374 -17.25 -9.31 19.91
CA GLU A 374 -16.22 -9.08 20.95
C GLU A 374 -14.78 -9.21 20.42
N GLN A 375 -14.57 -10.09 19.44
CA GLN A 375 -13.27 -10.29 18.78
C GLN A 375 -12.87 -9.13 17.86
N ASN A 376 -13.84 -8.31 17.43
CA ASN A 376 -13.66 -7.23 16.47
C ASN A 376 -13.80 -5.83 17.10
N ALA A 377 -13.94 -5.74 18.43
CA ALA A 377 -13.93 -4.47 19.15
C ALA A 377 -12.68 -3.62 18.82
N ARG A 378 -11.54 -4.28 18.60
CA ARG A 378 -10.29 -3.60 18.16
C ARG A 378 -10.39 -3.05 16.74
N LEU A 379 -10.95 -3.83 15.81
CA LEU A 379 -11.16 -3.40 14.43
C LEU A 379 -12.12 -2.20 14.38
N LEU A 380 -13.18 -2.22 15.18
CA LEU A 380 -14.10 -1.10 15.32
C LEU A 380 -13.38 0.19 15.77
N MET A 381 -12.49 0.09 16.76
CA MET A 381 -11.68 1.24 17.21
C MET A 381 -10.75 1.76 16.11
N GLN A 382 -10.11 0.88 15.34
CA GLN A 382 -9.24 1.27 14.22
C GLN A 382 -10.00 1.93 13.07
N CYS A 383 -11.27 1.57 12.88
CA CYS A 383 -12.09 2.08 11.78
C CYS A 383 -12.93 3.31 12.15
N ALA A 384 -12.92 3.70 13.43
CA ALA A 384 -13.88 4.65 13.98
C ALA A 384 -13.85 6.03 13.31
N ASP A 385 -12.69 6.43 12.77
CA ASP A 385 -12.50 7.75 12.19
C ASP A 385 -13.13 7.92 10.79
N PHE A 386 -13.46 6.82 10.10
CA PHE A 386 -14.04 6.86 8.75
C PHE A 386 -15.38 6.12 8.61
N LEU A 387 -15.88 5.54 9.70
CA LEU A 387 -17.18 4.89 9.73
C LEU A 387 -18.31 5.94 9.76
N PRO A 388 -19.37 5.78 8.94
CA PRO A 388 -20.54 6.65 8.97
C PRO A 388 -21.24 6.66 10.34
N ASN A 389 -21.79 7.82 10.73
CA ASN A 389 -22.48 8.01 12.02
C ASN A 389 -23.54 6.96 12.32
N ASP A 390 -24.29 6.56 11.30
CA ASP A 390 -25.39 5.60 11.40
C ASP A 390 -24.91 4.17 11.70
N LEU A 391 -23.62 3.88 11.47
CA LEU A 391 -22.98 2.59 11.69
C LEU A 391 -22.18 2.54 13.00
N LEU A 392 -21.54 3.66 13.37
CA LEU A 392 -20.66 3.72 14.53
C LEU A 392 -21.42 3.78 15.87
N GLY A 393 -22.51 4.54 15.92
CA GLY A 393 -23.12 4.92 17.20
C GLY A 393 -22.15 5.73 18.08
N LEU A 394 -22.38 5.70 19.41
CA LEU A 394 -21.51 6.35 20.39
C LEU A 394 -20.50 5.33 20.94
N LEU A 395 -19.21 5.51 20.65
CA LEU A 395 -18.14 4.64 21.17
C LEU A 395 -17.66 5.12 22.52
N ARG A 396 -17.71 4.26 23.54
CA ARG A 396 -17.20 4.60 24.88
C ARG A 396 -15.75 4.22 25.01
N ILE A 397 -14.88 5.21 25.19
CA ILE A 397 -13.46 5.00 25.47
C ILE A 397 -13.23 5.20 26.98
N PRO A 398 -12.87 4.14 27.72
CA PRO A 398 -12.49 4.30 29.11
C PRO A 398 -11.14 5.02 29.19
N LEU A 399 -11.11 6.15 29.91
CA LEU A 399 -9.88 6.87 30.22
C LEU A 399 -9.20 6.26 31.44
N PRO A 400 -7.86 6.12 31.41
CA PRO A 400 -7.06 5.73 32.57
C PRO A 400 -7.43 6.55 33.79
N TYR A 401 -7.61 5.86 34.93
CA TYR A 401 -8.09 6.48 36.17
C TYR A 401 -7.23 7.69 36.58
N LYS A 402 -5.91 7.60 36.36
CA LYS A 402 -4.96 8.67 36.69
C LYS A 402 -5.07 9.93 35.84
N LEU A 403 -5.54 9.82 34.60
CA LEU A 403 -5.82 11.00 33.75
C LEU A 403 -6.97 11.81 34.33
N VAL A 404 -8.03 11.13 34.77
CA VAL A 404 -9.24 11.76 35.31
C VAL A 404 -9.01 12.26 36.73
N GLN A 405 -8.38 11.46 37.60
CA GLN A 405 -8.09 11.83 38.98
C GLN A 405 -7.19 13.07 39.07
N SER A 406 -6.18 13.15 38.20
CA SER A 406 -5.17 14.22 38.23
C SER A 406 -5.56 15.43 37.38
N ARG A 407 -6.80 15.46 36.85
CA ARG A 407 -7.33 16.49 35.95
C ARG A 407 -6.43 16.81 34.75
N LEU A 408 -5.61 15.85 34.31
CA LEU A 408 -4.70 16.06 33.18
C LEU A 408 -5.47 16.25 31.86
N VAL A 409 -6.72 15.79 31.84
CA VAL A 409 -7.69 15.92 30.75
C VAL A 409 -9.00 16.42 31.34
N ASP A 410 -9.57 17.46 30.75
CA ASP A 410 -10.94 17.86 31.02
C ASP A 410 -11.90 16.96 30.20
N VAL A 411 -12.52 15.98 30.86
CA VAL A 411 -13.43 15.01 30.23
C VAL A 411 -14.69 15.70 29.69
N ALA A 412 -15.16 16.76 30.34
CA ALA A 412 -16.33 17.50 29.87
C ALA A 412 -15.98 18.26 28.58
N ALA A 413 -14.86 18.99 28.57
CA ALA A 413 -14.39 19.67 27.36
C ALA A 413 -14.03 18.69 26.23
N LEU A 414 -13.47 17.52 26.57
CA LEU A 414 -13.14 16.47 25.60
C LEU A 414 -14.41 15.93 24.91
N ASN A 415 -15.51 15.80 25.64
CA ASN A 415 -16.81 15.34 25.12
C ASN A 415 -17.65 16.48 24.49
N GLU A 416 -17.39 17.76 24.82
CA GLU A 416 -18.04 18.93 24.20
C GLU A 416 -17.49 19.27 22.81
N SER A 417 -16.29 18.80 22.49
CA SER A 417 -15.71 18.87 21.14
C SER A 417 -16.52 17.98 20.19
N THR A 418 -17.58 18.53 19.62
CA THR A 418 -18.56 17.96 18.66
C THR A 418 -18.00 17.28 17.40
N LYS A 419 -16.71 17.01 17.33
CA LYS A 419 -16.03 16.27 16.25
C LYS A 419 -15.68 14.81 16.62
N CYS A 420 -15.83 14.41 17.88
CA CYS A 420 -15.44 13.07 18.31
C CYS A 420 -16.67 12.16 18.42
N HIS A 421 -16.71 11.07 17.65
CA HIS A 421 -17.70 9.99 17.80
C HIS A 421 -17.48 9.12 19.06
N PHE A 422 -16.64 9.63 19.97
CA PHE A 422 -16.16 8.98 21.16
C PHE A 422 -16.74 9.69 22.38
N GLU A 423 -17.39 8.94 23.26
CA GLU A 423 -17.69 9.34 24.62
C GLU A 423 -16.56 8.85 25.51
N PHE A 424 -15.75 9.77 26.01
CA PHE A 424 -14.70 9.44 26.96
C PHE A 424 -15.31 9.30 28.35
N THR A 425 -15.15 8.12 28.96
CA THR A 425 -15.71 7.80 30.27
C THR A 425 -14.61 7.46 31.27
N PRO A 426 -14.74 7.84 32.55
CA PRO A 426 -13.79 7.41 33.56
C PRO A 426 -13.89 5.90 33.81
N ALA A 427 -12.74 5.22 33.88
CA ALA A 427 -12.66 3.76 34.11
C ALA A 427 -13.25 3.30 35.46
N MET A 428 -13.46 4.19 36.43
CA MET A 428 -14.16 3.91 37.70
C MET A 428 -14.98 5.12 38.19
N PRO A 429 -16.08 4.90 38.95
CA PRO A 429 -16.82 5.98 39.61
C PRO A 429 -15.92 6.73 40.60
N GLN A 430 -16.01 8.06 40.57
CA GLN A 430 -15.25 8.96 41.44
C GLN A 430 -15.52 8.65 42.93
N PRO A 431 -14.50 8.42 43.78
CA PRO A 431 -14.68 8.61 45.20
C PRO A 431 -14.83 10.12 45.49
N GLU A 432 -15.91 10.47 46.18
CA GLU A 432 -16.28 11.83 46.60
C GLU A 432 -15.28 12.42 47.62
N HIS A 433 -14.07 12.80 47.20
CA HIS A 433 -13.22 13.65 48.04
C HIS A 433 -12.59 14.80 47.23
N PRO A 434 -12.96 16.07 47.49
CA PRO A 434 -12.54 17.21 46.68
C PRO A 434 -11.07 17.65 46.87
N LEU A 435 -10.29 16.98 47.73
CA LEU A 435 -9.03 17.51 48.25
C LEU A 435 -7.91 16.46 48.44
N CYS A 436 -7.85 15.42 47.60
CA CYS A 436 -6.64 14.57 47.53
C CYS A 436 -5.76 15.00 46.35
N HIS A 437 -4.82 15.86 46.72
CA HIS A 437 -3.91 16.69 45.94
C HIS A 437 -3.03 16.01 44.88
N PHE A 438 -2.64 16.83 43.88
CA PHE A 438 -1.57 16.75 42.88
C PHE A 438 -0.18 16.26 43.38
N ALA A 439 -0.08 15.11 44.07
CA ALA A 439 1.13 14.79 44.83
C ALA A 439 2.10 13.78 44.19
N GLN A 440 1.66 12.90 43.28
CA GLN A 440 2.53 11.87 42.71
C GLN A 440 2.76 12.07 41.20
N PRO A 441 4.01 12.03 40.72
CA PRO A 441 4.30 12.02 39.30
C PRO A 441 3.69 10.78 38.63
N LEU A 442 3.32 10.90 37.36
CA LEU A 442 2.82 9.77 36.55
C LEU A 442 3.84 8.62 36.60
N SER A 443 3.38 7.43 36.96
CA SER A 443 4.23 6.24 36.93
C SER A 443 4.41 5.73 35.50
N PRO A 444 5.44 4.90 35.24
CA PRO A 444 5.62 4.32 33.92
C PRO A 444 4.43 3.48 33.43
N SER A 445 3.72 2.79 34.33
CA SER A 445 2.49 2.06 33.99
C SER A 445 1.34 2.99 33.62
N ASP A 446 1.22 4.14 34.28
CA ASP A 446 0.19 5.13 33.94
C ASP A 446 0.44 5.69 32.52
N LEU A 447 1.71 5.94 32.18
CA LEU A 447 2.10 6.37 30.82
C LEU A 447 1.89 5.29 29.77
N GLU A 448 2.11 4.01 30.09
CA GLU A 448 1.81 2.90 29.18
C GLU A 448 0.31 2.85 28.85
N GLU A 449 -0.57 2.98 29.85
CA GLU A 449 -2.02 3.04 29.65
C GLU A 449 -2.43 4.24 28.79
N ILE A 450 -1.77 5.38 28.96
CA ILE A 450 -1.98 6.57 28.12
C ILE A 450 -1.57 6.28 26.68
N PHE A 451 -0.41 5.67 26.44
CA PHE A 451 0.01 5.27 25.09
C PHE A 451 -0.96 4.28 24.47
N GLU A 452 -1.52 3.36 25.27
CA GLU A 452 -2.54 2.44 24.79
C GLU A 452 -3.76 3.16 24.23
N VAL A 453 -4.29 4.15 24.95
CA VAL A 453 -5.49 4.90 24.54
C VAL A 453 -5.19 5.86 23.38
N VAL A 454 -4.08 6.60 23.45
CA VAL A 454 -3.66 7.55 22.40
C VAL A 454 -3.36 6.82 21.08
N SER A 455 -2.96 5.56 21.14
CA SER A 455 -2.71 4.72 19.97
C SER A 455 -3.93 3.92 19.48
N LEU A 456 -5.17 4.24 19.88
CA LEU A 456 -6.37 3.50 19.42
C LEU A 456 -6.84 3.91 18.02
N SER A 457 -7.08 5.20 17.78
CA SER A 457 -7.39 5.76 16.44
C SER A 457 -6.70 7.12 16.21
N ASP A 458 -6.77 7.68 15.01
CA ASP A 458 -6.29 9.04 14.73
C ASP A 458 -7.14 10.09 15.42
N GLY A 459 -8.46 9.89 15.44
CA GLY A 459 -9.40 10.76 16.15
C GLY A 459 -9.13 10.77 17.65
N THR A 460 -8.81 9.62 18.23
CA THR A 460 -8.44 9.51 19.65
C THR A 460 -7.13 10.22 19.93
N TRP A 461 -6.12 10.01 19.09
CA TRP A 461 -4.83 10.70 19.19
C TRP A 461 -5.01 12.22 19.16
N LEU A 462 -5.75 12.73 18.17
CA LEU A 462 -5.98 14.16 17.98
C LEU A 462 -6.75 14.79 19.16
N ALA A 463 -7.82 14.14 19.61
CA ALA A 463 -8.65 14.62 20.71
C ALA A 463 -7.84 14.74 22.00
N LEU A 464 -7.03 13.73 22.30
CA LEU A 464 -6.19 13.72 23.49
C LEU A 464 -5.05 14.73 23.40
N VAL A 465 -4.29 14.77 22.30
CA VAL A 465 -3.24 15.77 22.08
C VAL A 465 -3.79 17.19 22.28
N ASN A 466 -4.93 17.50 21.66
CA ASN A 466 -5.59 18.80 21.80
C ASN A 466 -5.96 19.10 23.25
N SER A 467 -6.60 18.14 23.92
CA SER A 467 -7.01 18.33 25.31
C SER A 467 -5.82 18.55 26.23
N PHE A 468 -4.71 17.82 26.04
CA PHE A 468 -3.49 18.01 26.83
C PHE A 468 -2.85 19.39 26.58
N MET A 469 -2.75 19.81 25.32
CA MET A 469 -2.18 21.11 24.96
C MET A 469 -3.02 22.27 25.49
N VAL A 470 -4.36 22.17 25.41
CA VAL A 470 -5.27 23.21 25.92
C VAL A 470 -5.30 23.22 27.45
N SER A 471 -5.43 22.07 28.10
CA SER A 471 -5.52 21.99 29.57
C SER A 471 -4.25 22.49 30.25
N SER A 472 -3.09 22.13 29.72
CA SER A 472 -1.79 22.57 30.23
C SER A 472 -1.50 24.06 30.04
N SER A 473 -2.10 24.70 29.03
CA SER A 473 -2.02 26.15 28.84
C SER A 473 -2.84 26.94 29.87
N LYS A 474 -3.91 26.33 30.41
CA LYS A 474 -4.86 26.96 31.34
C LYS A 474 -4.47 26.74 32.80
N GLU A 475 -3.86 25.61 33.14
CA GLU A 475 -3.53 25.24 34.52
C GLU A 475 -2.02 24.97 34.72
N PRO A 476 -1.30 25.82 35.47
CA PRO A 476 0.15 25.66 35.70
C PRO A 476 0.48 24.40 36.53
N GLU A 477 -0.47 23.92 37.34
CA GLU A 477 -0.34 22.70 38.14
C GLU A 477 -0.27 21.44 37.26
N ILE A 478 -1.11 21.36 36.21
CA ILE A 478 -1.07 20.29 35.19
C ILE A 478 0.28 20.29 34.48
N ARG A 479 0.77 21.46 34.09
CA ARG A 479 2.09 21.60 33.45
C ARG A 479 3.22 21.10 34.35
N SER A 480 3.12 21.35 35.66
CA SER A 480 4.12 20.90 36.64
C SER A 480 4.17 19.38 36.80
N LEU A 481 3.06 18.66 36.59
CA LEU A 481 3.03 17.20 36.64
C LEU A 481 3.75 16.57 35.44
N TRP A 482 3.50 17.09 34.24
CA TRP A 482 4.19 16.64 33.02
C TRP A 482 5.70 16.92 33.09
N ASN A 483 6.09 18.08 33.62
CA ASN A 483 7.51 18.45 33.79
C ASN A 483 8.26 17.54 34.79
N ARG A 484 7.57 16.77 35.64
CA ARG A 484 8.20 15.85 36.60
C ARG A 484 8.50 14.47 36.02
N LEU A 485 8.10 14.21 34.77
CA LEU A 485 8.42 12.96 34.09
C LEU A 485 9.90 12.92 33.70
N SER A 486 10.57 11.84 34.10
CA SER A 486 11.96 11.59 33.70
C SER A 486 12.03 10.89 32.34
N ALA A 487 13.10 11.13 31.57
CA ALA A 487 13.36 10.42 30.32
C ALA A 487 13.36 8.89 30.51
N SER A 488 13.91 8.41 31.62
CA SER A 488 13.92 6.98 31.97
C SER A 488 12.51 6.41 32.16
N SER A 489 11.59 7.17 32.75
CA SER A 489 10.19 6.76 32.88
C SER A 489 9.52 6.61 31.52
N VAL A 490 9.77 7.57 30.60
CA VAL A 490 9.24 7.53 29.24
C VAL A 490 9.80 6.35 28.44
N ILE A 491 11.12 6.09 28.54
CA ILE A 491 11.76 4.93 27.88
C ILE A 491 11.14 3.62 28.38
N LEU A 492 10.95 3.47 29.70
CA LEU A 492 10.37 2.25 30.28
C LEU A 492 8.93 2.05 29.81
N SER A 493 8.13 3.11 29.76
CA SER A 493 6.75 3.06 29.27
C SER A 493 6.67 2.73 27.78
N LEU A 494 7.52 3.35 26.95
CA LEU A 494 7.60 3.05 25.52
C LEU A 494 8.05 1.60 25.28
N TYR A 495 9.01 1.10 26.07
CA TYR A 495 9.44 -0.30 26.01
C TYR A 495 8.30 -1.27 26.36
N ALA A 496 7.60 -1.03 27.48
CA ALA A 496 6.48 -1.86 27.92
C ALA A 496 5.33 -1.84 26.90
N PHE A 497 4.98 -0.65 26.40
CA PHE A 497 3.99 -0.48 25.35
C PHE A 497 4.37 -1.21 24.07
N LEU A 498 5.59 -1.02 23.57
CA LEU A 498 6.10 -1.68 22.35
C LEU A 498 6.09 -3.21 22.49
N HIS A 499 6.54 -3.72 23.65
CA HIS A 499 6.51 -5.15 23.94
C HIS A 499 5.08 -5.70 23.93
N ARG A 500 4.13 -4.95 24.49
CA ARG A 500 2.72 -5.32 24.50
C ARG A 500 2.13 -5.35 23.09
N ILE A 501 2.24 -4.27 22.31
CA ILE A 501 1.67 -4.25 20.96
C ILE A 501 2.34 -5.29 20.04
N CYS A 502 3.64 -5.55 20.18
CA CYS A 502 4.31 -6.62 19.43
C CYS A 502 3.89 -8.04 19.83
N SER A 503 3.41 -8.24 21.06
CA SER A 503 2.96 -9.55 21.55
C SER A 503 1.47 -9.80 21.38
N THR A 504 0.66 -8.74 21.27
CA THR A 504 -0.81 -8.85 21.22
C THR A 504 -1.46 -8.38 19.93
N ASP A 505 -0.77 -7.61 19.09
CA ASP A 505 -1.33 -7.02 17.87
C ASP A 505 -0.58 -7.51 16.63
N GLY A 506 -1.21 -8.37 15.81
CA GLY A 506 -0.59 -8.88 14.59
C GLY A 506 -0.70 -7.95 13.37
N GLY A 507 -1.53 -6.91 13.40
CA GLY A 507 -1.95 -6.18 12.19
C GLY A 507 -1.68 -4.66 12.13
N ASP A 508 -1.45 -3.97 13.26
CA ASP A 508 -1.29 -2.49 13.30
C ASP A 508 -0.21 -2.05 14.31
N VAL A 509 0.82 -2.88 14.51
CA VAL A 509 1.91 -2.55 15.46
C VAL A 509 2.58 -1.24 15.08
N VAL A 510 2.85 -1.04 13.79
CA VAL A 510 3.57 0.12 13.29
C VAL A 510 2.76 1.41 13.48
N GLY A 511 1.46 1.40 13.15
CA GLY A 511 0.61 2.59 13.29
C GLY A 511 0.34 2.95 14.74
N ARG A 512 0.20 1.96 15.63
CA ARG A 512 0.10 2.20 17.08
C ARG A 512 1.39 2.76 17.66
N TRP A 513 2.54 2.21 17.25
CA TRP A 513 3.86 2.69 17.64
C TRP A 513 4.08 4.14 17.20
N ALA A 514 3.81 4.45 15.92
CA ALA A 514 4.00 5.78 15.37
C ALA A 514 3.16 6.85 16.10
N ARG A 515 1.91 6.54 16.46
CA ARG A 515 1.05 7.43 17.27
C ARG A 515 1.60 7.68 18.67
N ALA A 516 2.11 6.65 19.34
CA ALA A 516 2.68 6.79 20.68
C ALA A 516 3.96 7.66 20.66
N VAL A 517 4.87 7.41 19.71
CA VAL A 517 6.09 8.22 19.56
C VAL A 517 5.75 9.66 19.15
N GLY A 518 4.79 9.84 18.23
CA GLY A 518 4.31 11.16 17.85
C GLY A 518 3.65 11.92 19.00
N PHE A 519 2.95 11.23 19.90
CA PHE A 519 2.42 11.84 21.12
C PHE A 519 3.55 12.36 22.03
N VAL A 520 4.62 11.58 22.21
CA VAL A 520 5.81 12.03 22.97
C VAL A 520 6.42 13.27 22.32
N ASP A 521 6.59 13.29 20.99
CA ASP A 521 7.10 14.45 20.25
C ASP A 521 6.24 15.70 20.51
N GLN A 522 4.91 15.59 20.46
CA GLN A 522 3.99 16.70 20.75
C GLN A 522 4.12 17.23 22.18
N LEU A 523 4.29 16.35 23.18
CA LEU A 523 4.50 16.78 24.56
C LEU A 523 5.84 17.53 24.74
N VAL A 524 6.88 17.14 24.01
CA VAL A 524 8.21 17.78 24.06
C VAL A 524 8.17 19.15 23.36
N VAL A 525 7.60 19.21 22.16
CA VAL A 525 7.40 20.46 21.41
C VAL A 525 6.54 21.44 22.19
N GLY A 526 5.45 20.96 22.81
CA GLY A 526 4.57 21.74 23.67
C GLY A 526 5.21 22.21 24.99
N GLY A 527 6.45 21.80 25.29
CA GLY A 527 7.15 22.15 26.52
C GLY A 527 6.46 21.63 27.79
N LEU A 528 5.78 20.48 27.66
CA LEU A 528 5.15 19.72 28.74
C LEU A 528 6.08 18.61 29.23
N LEU A 529 6.81 17.96 28.32
CA LEU A 529 7.82 16.98 28.64
C LEU A 529 9.21 17.59 28.44
N HIS A 530 10.01 17.61 29.50
CA HIS A 530 11.41 18.02 29.41
C HIS A 530 12.30 16.79 29.30
N LEU A 531 12.74 16.49 28.07
CA LEU A 531 13.81 15.55 27.84
C LEU A 531 15.13 16.32 27.92
N ALA A 532 16.08 15.84 28.72
CA ALA A 532 17.41 16.44 28.79
C ALA A 532 18.28 15.80 27.71
N PHE A 533 18.62 16.55 26.66
CA PHE A 533 19.60 16.11 25.67
C PHE A 533 20.99 16.04 26.32
N SER A 534 21.67 14.91 26.16
CA SER A 534 23.04 14.75 26.66
C SER A 534 24.02 15.29 25.61
N THR A 535 24.63 16.44 25.87
CA THR A 535 25.63 17.02 24.98
C THR A 535 26.87 16.12 24.89
N ARG A 536 27.33 15.82 23.68
CA ARG A 536 28.59 15.10 23.44
C ARG A 536 29.72 16.08 23.20
N ASN A 537 30.90 15.76 23.73
CA ASN A 537 32.13 16.47 23.40
C ASN A 537 32.76 15.81 22.17
N PRO A 538 33.30 16.59 21.22
CA PRO A 538 34.05 16.02 20.11
C PRO A 538 35.24 15.23 20.64
N PRO A 539 35.60 14.09 20.03
CA PRO A 539 36.76 13.33 20.43
C PRO A 539 38.02 14.18 20.22
N THR A 540 38.55 14.76 21.29
CA THR A 540 39.81 15.49 21.23
C THR A 540 40.90 14.50 20.83
N THR A 541 41.45 14.69 19.63
CA THR A 541 42.69 14.06 19.23
C THR A 541 43.78 14.50 20.21
N THR A 542 44.61 13.53 20.60
CA THR A 542 45.80 13.64 21.47
C THR A 542 45.61 13.79 22.98
N THR A 543 45.92 12.68 23.67
CA THR A 543 46.46 12.54 25.04
C THR A 543 45.61 13.02 26.21
N ALA A 544 44.76 12.12 26.69
CA ALA A 544 44.19 12.20 28.04
C ALA A 544 45.29 12.01 29.11
N THR A 545 45.79 13.12 29.66
CA THR A 545 46.11 13.15 31.09
C THR A 545 44.89 13.67 31.83
N LEU A 546 44.36 12.83 32.72
CA LEU A 546 43.31 13.15 33.68
C LEU A 546 43.54 14.52 34.31
N SER A 547 42.68 15.48 34.00
CA SER A 547 42.34 16.57 34.90
C SER A 547 40.86 16.86 34.73
N ASP A 548 40.09 16.32 35.68
CA ASP A 548 38.76 16.81 36.03
C ASP A 548 38.85 18.32 36.25
N THR A 549 38.20 19.10 35.37
CA THR A 549 37.65 20.45 35.59
C THR A 549 37.30 21.05 34.22
N THR A 550 36.28 20.50 33.57
CA THR A 550 35.50 21.28 32.61
C THR A 550 34.10 21.40 33.18
N SER A 551 33.69 22.65 33.39
CA SER A 551 32.32 23.03 33.71
C SER A 551 31.34 22.24 32.82
N PRO A 552 30.16 21.84 33.32
CA PRO A 552 29.14 21.23 32.46
C PRO A 552 28.96 22.14 31.23
N PRO A 553 28.93 21.58 30.02
CA PRO A 553 28.69 22.38 28.83
C PRO A 553 27.43 23.21 29.03
N PRO A 554 27.40 24.47 28.57
CA PRO A 554 26.24 25.33 28.77
C PRO A 554 24.99 24.62 28.23
N ASP A 555 23.89 24.65 28.99
CA ASP A 555 22.60 24.10 28.58
C ASP A 555 22.30 24.60 27.16
N ILE A 556 22.36 23.70 26.17
CA ILE A 556 22.06 24.06 24.78
C ILE A 556 20.56 24.32 24.73
N HIS A 557 20.19 25.59 24.57
CA HIS A 557 18.79 25.95 24.40
C HIS A 557 18.33 25.51 23.00
N LEU A 558 17.69 24.34 22.91
CA LEU A 558 17.26 23.75 21.65
C LEU A 558 16.23 24.59 20.87
N GLY A 559 15.54 25.54 21.53
CA GLY A 559 14.66 26.52 20.86
C GLY A 559 13.62 25.85 19.95
N HIS A 560 13.57 26.27 18.68
CA HIS A 560 12.68 25.71 17.65
C HIS A 560 13.06 24.27 17.22
N HIS A 561 14.21 23.75 17.63
CA HIS A 561 14.66 22.38 17.38
C HIS A 561 14.35 21.41 18.53
N ARG A 562 13.65 21.87 19.57
CA ARG A 562 13.17 21.04 20.69
C ARG A 562 12.28 19.91 20.16
N GLY A 563 12.48 18.69 20.69
CA GLY A 563 11.79 17.48 20.19
C GLY A 563 12.47 16.78 19.02
N SER A 564 13.47 17.38 18.35
CA SER A 564 14.23 16.68 17.31
C SER A 564 15.42 15.91 17.89
N LEU A 565 16.41 16.61 18.46
CA LEU A 565 17.57 15.96 19.06
C LEU A 565 17.22 15.21 20.35
N ASP A 566 16.29 15.75 21.14
CA ASP A 566 15.79 15.12 22.36
C ASP A 566 15.15 13.76 22.09
N LEU A 567 14.30 13.68 21.06
CA LEU A 567 13.61 12.45 20.68
C LEU A 567 14.58 11.46 20.04
N PHE A 568 15.55 11.95 19.26
CA PHE A 568 16.61 11.11 18.69
C PHE A 568 17.43 10.43 19.79
N ASP A 569 17.85 11.19 20.81
CA ASP A 569 18.60 10.66 21.96
C ASP A 569 17.75 9.72 22.83
N LEU A 570 16.46 10.05 23.04
CA LEU A 570 15.50 9.20 23.75
C LEU A 570 15.32 7.83 23.06
N VAL A 571 15.09 7.84 21.74
CA VAL A 571 14.87 6.61 20.95
C VAL A 571 16.16 5.81 20.86
N PHE A 572 17.33 6.45 20.84
CA PHE A 572 18.60 5.74 20.98
C PHE A 572 18.75 5.08 22.35
N GLY A 573 18.34 5.76 23.42
CA GLY A 573 18.23 5.16 24.76
C GLY A 573 17.32 3.93 24.77
N LEU A 574 16.18 3.98 24.08
CA LEU A 574 15.28 2.85 23.91
C LEU A 574 15.92 1.70 23.12
N LEU A 575 16.66 1.98 22.05
CA LEU A 575 17.42 0.97 21.28
C LEU A 575 18.34 0.18 22.20
N ARG A 576 19.10 0.86 23.07
CA ARG A 576 20.02 0.21 24.05
C ARG A 576 19.27 -0.67 25.04
N VAL A 577 18.06 -0.29 25.46
CA VAL A 577 17.23 -1.09 26.37
C VAL A 577 16.72 -2.34 25.66
N ILE A 578 16.13 -2.20 24.47
CA ILE A 578 15.63 -3.34 23.68
C ILE A 578 16.75 -4.31 23.36
N ASP A 579 17.92 -3.78 23.04
CA ASP A 579 19.08 -4.59 22.71
C ASP A 579 19.63 -5.39 23.91
N ARG A 580 19.67 -4.78 25.10
CA ARG A 580 20.17 -5.44 26.31
C ARG A 580 19.18 -6.43 26.94
N PHE A 581 17.88 -6.16 26.81
CA PHE A 581 16.83 -6.92 27.49
C PHE A 581 15.99 -7.80 26.53
N GLY A 582 16.19 -7.67 25.22
CA GLY A 582 15.53 -8.49 24.21
C GLY A 582 16.03 -9.92 24.24
N ALA A 583 15.16 -10.86 24.60
CA ALA A 583 15.47 -12.29 24.52
C ALA A 583 15.53 -12.74 23.05
N LYS A 584 16.75 -12.85 22.50
CA LYS A 584 17.12 -13.37 21.16
C LYS A 584 16.54 -12.59 19.95
N PRO A 585 17.37 -12.23 18.95
CA PRO A 585 16.89 -11.72 17.67
C PRO A 585 16.27 -12.83 16.79
N PRO A 586 15.37 -12.49 15.83
CA PRO A 586 14.93 -11.15 15.44
C PRO A 586 13.60 -10.76 16.10
N SER A 587 13.61 -9.73 16.95
CA SER A 587 12.37 -9.19 17.52
C SER A 587 11.81 -8.08 16.60
N PRO A 588 10.49 -8.05 16.31
CA PRO A 588 9.86 -6.98 15.53
C PRO A 588 10.04 -5.59 16.19
N MET A 589 10.27 -5.57 17.50
CA MET A 589 10.58 -4.37 18.28
C MET A 589 11.88 -3.69 17.82
N LEU A 590 12.93 -4.47 17.53
CA LEU A 590 14.21 -3.93 17.09
C LEU A 590 14.07 -3.24 15.72
N GLY A 591 13.33 -3.87 14.80
CA GLY A 591 13.01 -3.29 13.49
C GLY A 591 12.32 -1.93 13.58
N LEU A 592 11.26 -1.84 14.40
CA LEU A 592 10.48 -0.61 14.58
C LEU A 592 11.32 0.54 15.16
N VAL A 593 12.17 0.25 16.16
CA VAL A 593 13.02 1.29 16.76
C VAL A 593 14.12 1.74 15.81
N CYS A 594 14.70 0.82 15.02
CA CYS A 594 15.65 1.16 13.98
C CYS A 594 15.02 2.06 12.90
N GLN A 595 13.82 1.70 12.41
CA GLN A 595 13.07 2.53 11.47
C GLN A 595 12.73 3.90 12.05
N THR A 596 12.38 3.97 13.34
CA THR A 596 12.09 5.24 14.02
C THR A 596 13.33 6.14 14.07
N LEU A 597 14.51 5.59 14.37
CA LEU A 597 15.78 6.34 14.34
C LEU A 597 16.11 6.83 12.92
N ALA A 598 15.95 5.99 11.91
CA ALA A 598 16.18 6.38 10.51
C ALA A 598 15.29 7.58 10.12
N VAL A 599 13.99 7.51 10.46
CA VAL A 599 13.02 8.58 10.21
C VAL A 599 13.36 9.87 10.95
N ILE A 600 13.69 9.80 12.24
CA ILE A 600 14.07 11.00 13.02
C ILE A 600 15.38 11.59 12.46
N GLY A 601 16.33 10.75 12.04
CA GLY A 601 17.56 11.17 11.38
C GLY A 601 17.31 11.96 10.09
N GLN A 602 16.43 11.47 9.21
CA GLN A 602 16.03 12.20 8.01
C GLN A 602 15.33 13.53 8.33
N ARG A 603 14.49 13.56 9.38
CA ARG A 603 13.85 14.79 9.87
C ARG A 603 14.86 15.81 10.42
N LEU A 604 15.96 15.37 11.02
CA LEU A 604 17.02 16.29 11.46
C LEU A 604 17.63 17.02 10.27
N VAL A 605 17.94 16.31 9.18
CA VAL A 605 18.49 16.90 7.95
C VAL A 605 17.56 17.98 7.39
N SER A 606 16.27 17.68 7.25
CA SER A 606 15.29 18.61 6.67
C SER A 606 15.04 19.84 7.54
N ARG A 607 15.02 19.68 8.87
CA ARG A 607 14.85 20.81 9.81
C ARG A 607 16.06 21.73 9.82
N PHE A 608 17.26 21.18 9.73
CA PHE A 608 18.46 22.01 9.60
C PHE A 608 18.54 22.71 8.24
N ALA A 609 17.90 22.18 7.18
CA ALA A 609 17.82 22.80 5.86
C ALA A 609 16.83 23.98 5.77
N THR A 610 15.84 24.05 6.66
CA THR A 610 14.70 25.01 6.59
C THR A 610 14.67 26.02 7.74
N ALA A 611 15.78 26.16 8.49
CA ALA A 611 15.83 27.00 9.68
C ALA A 611 15.41 28.46 9.38
N PRO A 612 14.50 29.06 10.18
CA PRO A 612 14.02 30.42 9.93
C PRO A 612 15.15 31.45 10.09
N ASP A 613 15.10 32.52 9.30
CA ASP A 613 16.08 33.62 9.20
C ASP A 613 16.50 34.28 10.53
N ALA A 614 15.79 33.97 11.63
CA ALA A 614 16.01 34.51 12.98
C ALA A 614 16.98 33.70 13.85
N VAL A 615 17.39 32.49 13.45
CA VAL A 615 18.39 31.69 14.18
C VAL A 615 19.79 32.04 13.67
N THR A 616 20.70 32.44 14.56
CA THR A 616 22.11 32.69 14.19
C THR A 616 22.75 31.41 13.65
N SER A 617 23.41 31.48 12.50
CA SER A 617 24.10 30.35 11.83
C SER A 617 24.95 29.51 12.81
N ASP A 618 25.64 30.15 13.75
CA ASP A 618 26.46 29.51 14.79
C ASP A 618 25.66 28.53 15.69
N GLN A 619 24.40 28.83 16.01
CA GLN A 619 23.56 27.94 16.84
C GLN A 619 23.11 26.71 16.06
N VAL A 620 22.79 26.86 14.77
CA VAL A 620 22.43 25.75 13.89
C VAL A 620 23.65 24.83 13.71
N GLN A 621 24.84 25.40 13.54
CA GLN A 621 26.08 24.64 13.42
C GLN A 621 26.35 23.78 14.65
N VAL A 622 26.22 24.33 15.87
CA VAL A 622 26.38 23.57 17.12
C VAL A 622 25.38 22.41 17.19
N LEU A 623 24.13 22.60 16.76
CA LEU A 623 23.12 21.55 16.74
C LEU A 623 23.43 20.46 15.70
N VAL A 624 23.96 20.83 14.54
CA VAL A 624 24.43 19.89 13.51
C VAL A 624 25.61 19.08 14.04
N GLU A 625 26.60 19.71 14.68
CA GLU A 625 27.73 19.01 15.30
C GLU A 625 27.27 18.02 16.37
N GLN A 626 26.33 18.41 17.23
CA GLN A 626 25.75 17.50 18.21
C GLN A 626 24.98 16.34 17.56
N ALA A 627 24.25 16.58 16.46
CA ALA A 627 23.57 15.54 15.71
C ALA A 627 24.57 14.50 15.15
N VAL A 628 25.67 14.98 14.54
CA VAL A 628 26.74 14.13 14.02
C VAL A 628 27.34 13.27 15.13
N LEU A 629 27.67 13.87 16.29
CA LEU A 629 28.24 13.12 17.42
C LEU A 629 27.28 12.04 17.95
N VAL A 630 25.97 12.29 17.96
CA VAL A 630 24.98 11.27 18.34
C VAL A 630 24.96 10.12 17.32
N ILE A 631 24.99 10.44 16.02
CA ILE A 631 25.00 9.43 14.94
C ILE A 631 26.26 8.57 15.02
N GLU A 632 27.43 9.19 15.19
CA GLU A 632 28.70 8.48 15.37
C GLU A 632 28.68 7.57 16.61
N GLU A 633 28.06 8.01 17.71
CA GLU A 633 27.87 7.18 18.91
C GLU A 633 26.95 5.98 18.64
N ILE A 634 25.89 6.14 17.84
CA ILE A 634 25.02 5.03 17.42
C ILE A 634 25.81 4.04 16.55
N GLU A 635 26.56 4.52 15.57
CA GLU A 635 27.38 3.66 14.71
C GLU A 635 28.43 2.89 15.51
N ALA A 636 29.14 3.56 16.43
CA ALA A 636 30.12 2.95 17.31
C ALA A 636 29.47 1.90 18.23
N TYR A 637 28.26 2.19 18.74
CA TYR A 637 27.50 1.24 19.55
C TYR A 637 27.15 -0.02 18.76
N ILE A 638 26.67 0.12 17.51
CA ILE A 638 26.27 -1.02 16.67
C ILE A 638 27.51 -1.84 16.24
N ARG A 639 28.56 -1.17 15.74
CA ARG A 639 29.80 -1.83 15.29
C ARG A 639 30.60 -2.46 16.45
N GLY A 640 30.47 -1.93 17.66
CA GLY A 640 31.17 -2.39 18.87
C GLY A 640 30.57 -3.61 19.57
N ARG A 641 29.47 -4.20 19.07
CA ARG A 641 28.75 -5.31 19.73
C ARG A 641 29.51 -6.64 19.78
N GLY A 642 30.43 -6.89 18.85
CA GLY A 642 31.14 -8.16 18.74
C GLY A 642 30.28 -9.36 18.26
N GLU A 643 28.99 -9.14 17.98
CA GLU A 643 28.07 -10.10 17.36
C GLU A 643 27.79 -9.71 15.90
N PRO A 644 27.43 -10.66 15.01
CA PRO A 644 27.03 -10.33 13.65
C PRO A 644 25.81 -9.41 13.66
N THR A 645 25.86 -8.36 12.85
CA THR A 645 24.78 -7.40 12.69
C THR A 645 23.52 -8.09 12.16
N THR A 646 22.37 -7.74 12.72
CA THR A 646 21.07 -8.20 12.21
C THR A 646 20.60 -7.26 11.11
N PRO A 647 19.76 -7.73 10.15
CA PRO A 647 19.30 -6.89 9.03
C PRO A 647 18.74 -5.51 9.44
N PRO A 648 17.93 -5.37 10.52
CA PRO A 648 17.46 -4.06 10.95
C PRO A 648 18.56 -3.07 11.34
N LEU A 649 19.66 -3.56 11.92
CA LEU A 649 20.80 -2.72 12.30
C LEU A 649 21.65 -2.35 11.10
N GLU A 650 21.76 -3.23 10.12
CA GLU A 650 22.44 -2.95 8.85
C GLU A 650 21.70 -1.86 8.06
N HIS A 651 20.37 -1.97 7.97
CA HIS A 651 19.52 -0.94 7.35
C HIS A 651 19.60 0.40 8.09
N LEU A 652 19.62 0.37 9.43
CA LEU A 652 19.83 1.58 10.23
C LEU A 652 21.18 2.22 9.93
N LEU A 653 22.28 1.45 9.91
CA LEU A 653 23.61 1.95 9.60
C LEU A 653 23.63 2.61 8.21
N ALA A 654 23.09 1.94 7.19
CA ALA A 654 23.01 2.50 5.84
C ALA A 654 22.20 3.81 5.79
N SER A 655 21.08 3.88 6.52
CA SER A 655 20.29 5.11 6.60
C SER A 655 21.02 6.23 7.34
N LEU A 656 21.74 5.91 8.42
CA LEU A 656 22.51 6.89 9.19
C LEU A 656 23.72 7.41 8.41
N ASP A 657 24.38 6.56 7.62
CA ASP A 657 25.45 6.98 6.71
C ASP A 657 24.93 8.03 5.70
N LEU A 658 23.72 7.85 5.16
CA LEU A 658 23.08 8.83 4.26
C LEU A 658 22.76 10.16 4.97
N VAL A 659 22.26 10.07 6.21
CA VAL A 659 21.97 11.25 7.06
C VAL A 659 23.26 12.00 7.37
N LEU A 660 24.31 11.31 7.80
CA LEU A 660 25.61 11.88 8.14
C LEU A 660 26.24 12.57 6.93
N ASN A 661 26.25 11.93 5.77
CA ASN A 661 26.71 12.54 4.52
C ASN A 661 25.93 13.82 4.17
N SER A 662 24.63 13.86 4.45
CA SER A 662 23.79 15.03 4.18
C SER A 662 24.05 16.18 5.16
N LEU A 663 24.28 15.88 6.44
CA LEU A 663 24.64 16.86 7.46
C LEU A 663 26.05 17.43 7.23
N SER A 664 27.04 16.59 6.92
CA SER A 664 28.43 17.01 6.68
C SER A 664 28.56 17.89 5.43
N ARG A 665 27.85 17.59 4.35
CA ARG A 665 27.82 18.46 3.14
C ARG A 665 27.31 19.87 3.42
N LYS A 666 26.43 20.03 4.42
CA LYS A 666 25.92 21.34 4.84
C LYS A 666 26.97 22.12 5.64
N GLN A 667 27.73 21.43 6.50
CA GLN A 667 28.87 22.00 7.22
C GLN A 667 29.93 22.54 6.26
N ASP A 668 30.18 21.84 5.15
CA ASP A 668 31.13 22.27 4.10
C ASP A 668 30.62 23.46 3.26
N GLN A 669 29.31 23.63 3.07
CA GLN A 669 28.72 24.74 2.31
C GLN A 669 28.62 26.06 3.10
N GLU A 670 28.44 25.98 4.43
CA GLU A 670 28.37 27.15 5.31
C GLU A 670 29.75 27.57 5.87
N SER A 671 30.80 26.77 5.63
CA SER A 671 32.18 27.13 5.92
C SER A 671 32.68 28.22 4.96
N PRO A 672 33.09 29.42 5.42
CA PRO A 672 33.67 30.41 4.53
C PRO A 672 34.96 29.85 3.93
N CYS A 673 35.07 29.85 2.59
CA CYS A 673 36.34 29.64 1.92
C CYS A 673 37.35 30.62 2.53
N THR A 674 38.39 30.08 3.17
CA THR A 674 39.53 30.85 3.68
C THR A 674 40.48 31.22 2.55
#